data_AF-A0A932HQ32-F1
#
_entry.id   AF-A0A932HQ32-F1
#
_cell.length_a   1.000
_cell.length_b   1.000
_cell.length_c   1.000
_cell.angle_alpha   90.00
_cell.angle_beta   90.00
_cell.angle_gamma   90.00
#
_symmetry.space_group_name_H-M   'P 1'
#
loop_
_entity.id
_entity.type
_entity.pdbx_description
1 polymer ?
#
loop_
_entity_poly.entity_id
_entity_poly.type
_entity_poly.pdbx_seq_one_letter_code
_entity_poly.pdbx_strand_id
1 'polypeptide(L)'
;MQSSRPLVLILAVFSLSGCSALRSIGLAPKQTAEEVFAEFRLDLAEKKIPWEFPSQTRVDTILIDSVKNVVEVHFSDHLSSVPYREETVRAIDSIIQPYFADSFEDFTLSLHSLKTPLRELVPNYFRSDTARYDRRRMPRTRLERGRPVVQNVSKPFLPSKGLFNRNIGLWHSHGWYYNNQIDRWEWQRPRLFLSVEDLIPTAFVLPYLIPMLENAGANVFVPRERDTQTNEVIVDNDFLATGYSERPAADSIWTTGSGEAFAIDSPPYGPGVNPFKLGTHRIVWTDSAATASAVWIPNIPETGSYAVTVSYCASDSNASDARYVVNHLGGSTVFVVNQRIGGGTWISLGTFRFGKGSNQGLGSVTLTNLSSEIGKVVSADAVRFGGGMGIVARHGRTSGRPKYVEGSRYWLQFAGMPDTLVFSLNKEANDYRDDYQSRAEYLNYLTGAPFGPNKARDEKGLGIPIDLSLAMHTDAGITSNDTTIGTLSIYSIEDAHEARTFPDSVSRFANRDLADLIQTQVVEDLRARYDPAWNRRQLRNADYSEATRPNMPSVLLELLSHQNFLDMKFVLDPRFRFDVGRAIYKAMLRFLSVQYGEPYLVQPLPVTHFTAELDDRGGAVLRWKPREDPLEPSATPTRYIVYTRLEDGGFDNGKIVNTPFAGVDNLAPGKIYSFKVSAVNDGGESFPSEILAVCRQADSLRPVLIVNGFDRISGPGVLEAGEFQGFLSWLDRGVPDGKEIGFTGEQYDFNRNSAYRGNDGPGHGASVSEQEGMVIAGNTFDYPYVHGLALRAHGLSFSSTSDEAVMDSSIILESYSFVDLILGKERETVWPKGTGDSLRGKQFDAFPPAMQYRLGSYLLSGGNLFVSGAYLGSELFSRRDSMSIKFARSVLRFNWATSHASRAGRVHSVDPSFSLSKDTLLFNTTFDLDFYLVESPDAITPGGGSTQIMRYSENEFGAGIGYRKEYGVVALGFPFESLIDTIQRERLMGSILQYLNVLNYTSH
;
A
#
# COMPACT_ATOMS: atom_id res chain seq x y z
N MET A 1 61.82 -42.57 -17.63
CA MET A 1 63.21 -42.82 -17.15
C MET A 1 64.01 -41.54 -17.27
N GLN A 2 65.02 -41.38 -16.41
CA GLN A 2 66.10 -40.37 -16.46
C GLN A 2 66.87 -40.39 -17.81
N SER A 3 67.63 -39.37 -18.25
CA SER A 3 67.82 -37.96 -17.83
C SER A 3 68.71 -37.22 -18.86
N SER A 4 69.00 -35.94 -18.59
CA SER A 4 70.26 -35.22 -18.90
C SER A 4 70.63 -34.80 -20.35
N ARG A 5 70.66 -33.47 -20.52
CA ARG A 5 71.58 -32.61 -21.35
C ARG A 5 73.08 -32.99 -21.16
N PRO A 6 74.11 -32.45 -21.87
CA PRO A 6 74.19 -31.10 -22.53
C PRO A 6 75.06 -30.97 -23.82
N LEU A 7 75.17 -29.76 -24.41
CA LEU A 7 76.43 -28.97 -24.50
C LEU A 7 76.20 -27.56 -25.10
N VAL A 8 77.28 -26.79 -25.31
CA VAL A 8 77.33 -25.32 -25.18
C VAL A 8 78.40 -24.71 -26.12
N LEU A 9 78.03 -23.63 -26.85
CA LEU A 9 78.89 -22.50 -27.33
C LEU A 9 80.09 -22.82 -28.29
N ILE A 10 80.72 -21.89 -29.04
CA ILE A 10 80.43 -20.55 -29.60
C ILE A 10 81.50 -20.26 -30.69
N LEU A 11 81.24 -19.39 -31.70
CA LEU A 11 82.09 -18.21 -32.04
C LEU A 11 81.59 -17.46 -33.29
N ALA A 12 81.53 -16.14 -33.18
CA ALA A 12 81.39 -15.17 -34.28
C ALA A 12 82.78 -14.73 -34.80
N VAL A 13 82.88 -13.83 -35.78
CA VAL A 13 83.23 -12.37 -35.69
C VAL A 13 83.19 -11.80 -37.14
N PHE A 14 82.58 -10.63 -37.44
CA PHE A 14 83.21 -9.30 -37.71
C PHE A 14 82.27 -8.54 -38.69
N SER A 15 82.31 -7.22 -38.91
CA SER A 15 82.45 -6.02 -38.05
C SER A 15 82.31 -4.75 -38.93
N LEU A 16 82.06 -3.56 -38.35
CA LEU A 16 82.88 -2.33 -38.55
C LEU A 16 82.32 -1.09 -37.79
N SER A 17 83.21 -0.11 -37.59
CA SER A 17 83.13 1.12 -36.77
C SER A 17 82.40 2.30 -37.48
N GLY A 18 82.04 3.43 -36.84
CA GLY A 18 82.12 3.85 -35.43
C GLY A 18 81.78 5.35 -35.22
N CYS A 19 81.42 5.72 -33.98
CA CYS A 19 81.29 7.08 -33.38
C CYS A 19 80.45 8.19 -34.06
N SER A 20 79.29 8.50 -33.45
CA SER A 20 79.00 9.84 -32.90
C SER A 20 77.92 9.75 -31.81
N ALA A 21 77.98 10.61 -30.80
CA ALA A 21 76.99 10.62 -29.72
C ALA A 21 75.86 11.61 -30.03
N LEU A 22 74.67 11.11 -30.31
CA LEU A 22 73.43 11.88 -30.23
C LEU A 22 72.60 11.40 -29.04
N ARG A 23 72.25 12.33 -28.14
CA ARG A 23 71.06 12.17 -27.30
C ARG A 23 69.84 12.31 -28.18
N SER A 24 69.10 11.23 -28.42
CA SER A 24 67.65 11.34 -28.63
C SER A 24 66.98 11.23 -27.26
N ILE A 25 66.21 12.26 -26.90
CA ILE A 25 65.29 12.20 -25.77
C ILE A 25 64.02 11.53 -26.30
N GLY A 26 63.65 10.41 -25.70
CA GLY A 26 62.47 9.63 -26.02
C GLY A 26 62.41 8.48 -25.03
N LEU A 27 61.42 8.48 -24.13
CA LEU A 27 61.29 7.44 -23.13
C LEU A 27 61.05 6.09 -23.83
N ALA A 28 61.80 5.06 -23.44
CA ALA A 28 61.23 3.72 -23.51
C ALA A 28 60.01 3.70 -22.57
N PRO A 29 58.89 3.07 -22.94
CA PRO A 29 57.75 2.94 -22.04
C PRO A 29 58.24 2.29 -20.74
N LYS A 30 57.95 2.92 -19.60
CA LYS A 30 58.50 2.50 -18.29
C LYS A 30 58.06 1.08 -17.89
N GLN A 31 56.95 0.63 -18.45
CA GLN A 31 56.36 -0.69 -18.26
C GLN A 31 55.81 -1.16 -19.62
N THR A 32 55.78 -2.47 -19.80
CA THR A 32 55.03 -3.13 -20.88
C THR A 32 53.53 -3.14 -20.58
N ALA A 33 52.69 -3.33 -21.60
CA ALA A 33 51.25 -3.46 -21.43
C ALA A 33 50.86 -4.60 -20.46
N GLU A 34 51.60 -5.72 -20.49
CA GLU A 34 51.36 -6.85 -19.57
C GLU A 34 51.67 -6.50 -18.11
N GLU A 35 52.72 -5.72 -17.85
CA GLU A 35 53.07 -5.23 -16.51
C GLU A 35 52.01 -4.26 -15.98
N VAL A 36 51.57 -3.28 -16.78
CA VAL A 36 50.46 -2.36 -16.43
C VAL A 36 49.19 -3.13 -16.09
N PHE A 37 48.84 -4.14 -16.90
CA PHE A 37 47.63 -4.94 -16.69
C PHE A 37 47.74 -5.83 -15.45
N ALA A 38 48.93 -6.34 -15.13
CA ALA A 38 49.18 -7.13 -13.93
C ALA A 38 49.12 -6.26 -12.67
N GLU A 39 49.74 -5.08 -12.69
CA GLU A 39 49.71 -4.11 -11.58
C GLU A 39 48.28 -3.66 -11.29
N PHE A 40 47.54 -3.22 -12.31
CA PHE A 40 46.14 -2.81 -12.13
C PHE A 40 45.24 -3.92 -11.57
N ARG A 41 45.43 -5.18 -12.01
CA ARG A 41 44.71 -6.33 -11.48
C ARG A 41 45.07 -6.63 -10.03
N LEU A 42 46.35 -6.52 -9.67
CA LEU A 42 46.84 -6.74 -8.32
C LEU A 42 46.29 -5.67 -7.37
N ASP A 43 46.36 -4.39 -7.76
CA ASP A 43 45.88 -3.27 -6.94
C ASP A 43 44.36 -3.29 -6.74
N LEU A 44 43.60 -3.75 -7.73
CA LEU A 44 42.16 -4.01 -7.57
C LEU A 44 41.91 -5.15 -6.57
N ALA A 45 42.64 -6.26 -6.69
CA ALA A 45 42.47 -7.43 -5.81
C ALA A 45 42.89 -7.15 -4.36
N GLU A 46 43.96 -6.37 -4.17
CA GLU A 46 44.47 -5.93 -2.87
C GLU A 46 43.74 -4.68 -2.31
N LYS A 47 42.73 -4.16 -3.03
CA LYS A 47 41.92 -2.99 -2.65
C LYS A 47 42.75 -1.71 -2.39
N LYS A 48 43.82 -1.52 -3.16
CA LYS A 48 44.66 -0.30 -3.11
C LYS A 48 44.07 0.85 -3.93
N ILE A 49 43.25 0.56 -4.93
CA ILE A 49 42.56 1.58 -5.71
C ILE A 49 41.62 2.35 -4.77
N PRO A 50 41.64 3.71 -4.76
CA PRO A 50 40.86 4.54 -3.83
C PRO A 50 39.37 4.65 -4.22
N TRP A 51 38.74 3.50 -4.46
CA TRP A 51 37.31 3.36 -4.75
C TRP A 51 36.75 2.09 -4.11
N GLU A 52 35.59 2.17 -3.46
CA GLU A 52 34.94 0.99 -2.88
C GLU A 52 34.20 0.20 -3.96
N PHE A 53 34.90 -0.76 -4.57
CA PHE A 53 34.30 -1.70 -5.52
C PHE A 53 33.39 -2.72 -4.81
N PRO A 54 32.26 -3.12 -5.43
CA PRO A 54 31.45 -4.22 -4.94
C PRO A 54 32.27 -5.48 -4.69
N SER A 55 31.91 -6.26 -3.68
CA SER A 55 32.55 -7.55 -3.41
C SER A 55 32.51 -8.44 -4.66
N GLN A 56 33.59 -9.20 -4.89
CA GLN A 56 33.79 -10.07 -6.07
C GLN A 56 33.93 -9.33 -7.43
N THR A 57 34.05 -8.00 -7.43
CA THR A 57 34.53 -7.25 -8.59
C THR A 57 35.95 -7.70 -8.96
N ARG A 58 36.18 -7.99 -10.24
CA ARG A 58 37.48 -8.36 -10.82
C ARG A 58 37.53 -7.90 -12.27
N VAL A 59 38.73 -7.78 -12.84
CA VAL A 59 38.90 -7.61 -14.29
C VAL A 59 38.84 -8.98 -14.96
N ASP A 60 37.87 -9.19 -15.84
CA ASP A 60 37.76 -10.42 -16.64
C ASP A 60 38.60 -10.35 -17.91
N THR A 61 38.66 -9.19 -18.58
CA THR A 61 39.43 -9.03 -19.83
C THR A 61 39.89 -7.58 -20.00
N ILE A 62 41.06 -7.37 -20.62
CA ILE A 62 41.49 -6.06 -21.13
C ILE A 62 41.75 -6.22 -22.62
N LEU A 63 41.17 -5.34 -23.44
CA LEU A 63 41.32 -5.33 -24.90
C LEU A 63 41.97 -4.01 -25.32
N ILE A 64 42.86 -4.08 -26.32
CA ILE A 64 43.49 -2.93 -26.95
C ILE A 64 42.97 -2.86 -28.39
N ASP A 65 42.16 -1.87 -28.70
CA ASP A 65 41.79 -1.52 -30.07
C ASP A 65 42.73 -0.42 -30.58
N SER A 66 43.82 -0.85 -31.23
CA SER A 66 44.83 0.03 -31.82
C SER A 66 44.39 0.71 -33.13
N VAL A 67 43.18 0.44 -33.62
CA VAL A 67 42.60 1.12 -34.79
C VAL A 67 41.73 2.29 -34.34
N LYS A 68 41.01 2.14 -33.23
CA LYS A 68 40.22 3.21 -32.60
C LYS A 68 40.96 4.01 -31.53
N ASN A 69 42.18 3.59 -31.17
CA ASN A 69 42.91 4.04 -29.99
C ASN A 69 42.04 3.94 -28.72
N VAL A 70 41.55 2.74 -28.40
CA VAL A 70 40.75 2.48 -27.19
C VAL A 70 41.35 1.34 -26.38
N VAL A 71 41.46 1.53 -25.07
CA VAL A 71 41.69 0.45 -24.11
C VAL A 71 40.38 0.13 -23.41
N GLU A 72 39.85 -1.08 -23.61
CA GLU A 72 38.63 -1.54 -22.96
C GLU A 72 38.96 -2.44 -21.76
N VAL A 73 38.54 -2.05 -20.57
CA VAL A 73 38.66 -2.85 -19.35
C VAL A 73 37.29 -3.45 -19.02
N HIS A 74 37.14 -4.75 -19.23
CA HIS A 74 35.92 -5.51 -18.95
C HIS A 74 36.00 -6.14 -17.56
N PHE A 75 35.12 -5.70 -16.67
CA PHE A 75 34.97 -6.22 -15.32
C PHE A 75 33.85 -7.25 -15.24
N SER A 76 33.89 -8.07 -14.18
CA SER A 76 32.78 -8.94 -13.81
C SER A 76 31.49 -8.17 -13.56
N ASP A 77 30.36 -8.85 -13.75
CA ASP A 77 29.02 -8.25 -13.61
C ASP A 77 28.72 -7.72 -12.19
N HIS A 78 29.51 -8.11 -11.18
CA HIS A 78 29.45 -7.55 -9.84
C HIS A 78 29.63 -6.03 -9.82
N LEU A 79 30.44 -5.47 -10.74
CA LEU A 79 30.62 -4.03 -10.86
C LEU A 79 29.31 -3.31 -11.25
N SER A 80 28.47 -3.94 -12.08
CA SER A 80 27.17 -3.39 -12.51
C SER A 80 26.12 -3.28 -11.39
N SER A 81 26.40 -3.81 -10.19
CA SER A 81 25.48 -3.81 -9.05
C SER A 81 25.32 -2.46 -8.34
N VAL A 82 26.09 -1.44 -8.75
CA VAL A 82 26.05 -0.07 -8.23
C VAL A 82 25.06 0.79 -9.04
N PRO A 83 24.27 1.67 -8.39
CA PRO A 83 23.52 2.73 -9.07
C PRO A 83 24.49 3.77 -9.66
N TYR A 84 24.62 3.84 -10.98
CA TYR A 84 25.57 4.76 -11.64
C TYR A 84 24.94 6.11 -11.91
N ARG A 85 25.69 7.18 -11.62
CA ARG A 85 25.43 8.55 -12.06
C ARG A 85 26.62 9.06 -12.86
N GLU A 86 26.44 10.15 -13.61
CA GLU A 86 27.49 10.66 -14.50
C GLU A 86 28.77 11.06 -13.74
N GLU A 87 28.62 11.63 -12.54
CA GLU A 87 29.70 11.97 -11.61
C GLU A 87 30.39 10.74 -11.03
N THR A 88 29.64 9.68 -10.72
CA THR A 88 30.19 8.41 -10.24
C THR A 88 31.09 7.76 -11.30
N VAL A 89 30.62 7.75 -12.56
CA VAL A 89 31.39 7.23 -13.69
C VAL A 89 32.65 8.07 -13.92
N ARG A 90 32.53 9.41 -13.99
CA ARG A 90 33.69 10.32 -14.11
C ARG A 90 34.72 10.14 -13.00
N ALA A 91 34.28 9.89 -11.76
CA ALA A 91 35.19 9.65 -10.62
C ALA A 91 35.97 8.34 -10.79
N ILE A 92 35.30 7.24 -11.17
CA ILE A 92 35.95 5.94 -11.41
C ILE A 92 36.90 6.03 -12.61
N ASP A 93 36.48 6.65 -13.72
CA ASP A 93 37.33 6.87 -14.90
C ASP A 93 38.59 7.66 -14.50
N SER A 94 38.45 8.72 -13.70
CA SER A 94 39.58 9.57 -13.24
C SER A 94 40.54 8.84 -12.28
N ILE A 95 40.06 7.84 -11.54
CA ILE A 95 40.87 7.01 -10.64
C ILE A 95 41.65 5.94 -11.43
N ILE A 96 41.07 5.41 -12.52
CA ILE A 96 41.65 4.30 -13.28
C ILE A 96 42.52 4.78 -14.45
N GLN A 97 42.19 5.91 -15.09
CA GLN A 97 42.95 6.48 -16.21
C GLN A 97 44.47 6.61 -15.94
N PRO A 98 44.95 7.03 -14.74
CA PRO A 98 46.38 7.12 -14.44
C PRO A 98 47.15 5.80 -14.59
N TYR A 99 46.52 4.63 -14.36
CA TYR A 99 47.17 3.32 -14.55
C TYR A 99 47.57 3.09 -16.02
N PHE A 100 46.85 3.66 -16.98
CA PHE A 100 47.06 3.44 -18.41
C PHE A 100 47.80 4.60 -19.09
N ALA A 101 47.85 5.79 -18.47
CA ALA A 101 48.35 7.01 -19.08
C ALA A 101 49.80 6.93 -19.61
N ASP A 102 50.75 6.39 -18.83
CA ASP A 102 52.18 6.30 -19.22
C ASP A 102 52.44 5.33 -20.40
N SER A 103 51.54 4.38 -20.67
CA SER A 103 51.70 3.35 -21.72
C SER A 103 50.70 3.45 -22.89
N PHE A 104 49.66 4.27 -22.73
CA PHE A 104 48.55 4.40 -23.67
C PHE A 104 48.08 5.86 -23.80
N GLU A 105 49.03 6.81 -23.83
CA GLU A 105 48.78 8.27 -23.81
C GLU A 105 47.76 8.75 -24.88
N ASP A 106 47.84 8.21 -26.11
CA ASP A 106 46.94 8.52 -27.23
C ASP A 106 45.59 7.75 -27.21
N PHE A 107 45.34 6.88 -26.21
CA PHE A 107 44.18 6.00 -26.18
C PHE A 107 43.09 6.51 -25.21
N THR A 108 41.84 6.33 -25.62
CA THR A 108 40.68 6.51 -24.73
C THR A 108 40.47 5.26 -23.88
N LEU A 109 40.43 5.42 -22.56
CA LEU A 109 40.01 4.35 -21.64
C LEU A 109 38.48 4.20 -21.69
N SER A 110 37.98 2.96 -21.77
CA SER A 110 36.56 2.65 -21.61
C SER A 110 36.40 1.48 -20.63
N LEU A 111 35.68 1.73 -19.53
CA LEU A 111 35.39 0.71 -18.52
C LEU A 111 34.04 0.05 -18.80
N HIS A 112 33.96 -1.27 -18.68
CA HIS A 112 32.78 -2.06 -19.04
C HIS A 112 32.36 -3.07 -17.96
N SER A 113 31.06 -3.30 -17.81
CA SER A 113 30.46 -4.41 -17.04
C SER A 113 29.14 -4.79 -17.73
N LEU A 114 28.63 -6.03 -17.62
CA LEU A 114 27.52 -6.54 -18.47
C LEU A 114 27.81 -6.38 -19.99
N LYS A 115 29.10 -6.49 -20.37
CA LYS A 115 29.64 -6.23 -21.73
C LYS A 115 29.26 -4.84 -22.28
N THR A 116 29.11 -3.85 -21.39
CA THR A 116 28.52 -2.53 -21.67
C THR A 116 29.34 -1.43 -20.97
N PRO A 117 29.62 -0.28 -21.60
CA PRO A 117 30.36 0.80 -20.95
C PRO A 117 29.66 1.32 -19.69
N LEU A 118 30.40 1.65 -18.62
CA LEU A 118 29.81 2.11 -17.35
C LEU A 118 28.95 3.38 -17.53
N ARG A 119 29.35 4.30 -18.42
CA ARG A 119 28.55 5.48 -18.81
C ARG A 119 27.16 5.13 -19.33
N GLU A 120 26.98 3.97 -19.97
CA GLU A 120 25.68 3.51 -20.43
C GLU A 120 24.86 2.86 -19.30
N LEU A 121 25.47 2.47 -18.19
CA LEU A 121 24.75 1.99 -17.00
C LEU A 121 24.10 3.13 -16.19
N VAL A 122 24.24 4.39 -16.60
CA VAL A 122 23.45 5.52 -16.08
C VAL A 122 22.03 5.46 -16.68
N PRO A 123 20.97 5.30 -15.86
CA PRO A 123 19.59 5.29 -16.35
C PRO A 123 19.19 6.61 -17.01
N ASN A 124 18.29 6.58 -18.00
CA ASN A 124 17.91 7.80 -18.74
C ASN A 124 17.42 8.94 -17.83
N TYR A 125 16.65 8.65 -16.77
CA TYR A 125 16.20 9.65 -15.79
C TYR A 125 17.34 10.42 -15.10
N PHE A 126 18.50 9.78 -14.92
CA PHE A 126 19.67 10.37 -14.26
C PHE A 126 20.72 10.94 -15.23
N ARG A 127 20.44 10.96 -16.54
CA ARG A 127 21.29 11.65 -17.54
C ARG A 127 20.93 13.13 -17.56
N SER A 128 21.93 14.00 -17.42
CA SER A 128 21.75 15.45 -17.29
C SER A 128 21.26 16.11 -18.59
N ASP A 129 21.60 15.50 -19.73
CA ASP A 129 21.27 15.96 -21.08
C ASP A 129 20.30 14.98 -21.76
N THR A 130 19.08 15.43 -22.03
CA THR A 130 18.03 14.62 -22.68
C THR A 130 18.35 14.25 -24.14
N ALA A 131 19.29 14.94 -24.79
CA ALA A 131 19.81 14.55 -26.09
C ALA A 131 20.67 13.27 -26.01
N ARG A 132 21.18 12.92 -24.82
CA ARG A 132 21.99 11.71 -24.56
C ARG A 132 21.17 10.52 -24.06
N TYR A 133 19.84 10.60 -24.05
CA TYR A 133 19.00 9.47 -23.67
C TYR A 133 19.21 8.29 -24.62
N ASP A 134 19.43 7.10 -24.05
CA ASP A 134 19.49 5.85 -24.81
C ASP A 134 18.08 5.49 -25.28
N ARG A 135 17.74 5.96 -26.48
CA ARG A 135 16.43 5.74 -27.14
C ARG A 135 16.13 4.26 -27.39
N ARG A 136 17.11 3.36 -27.30
CA ARG A 136 16.89 1.91 -27.41
C ARG A 136 16.17 1.34 -26.18
N ARG A 137 16.16 2.05 -25.04
CA ARG A 137 15.45 1.66 -23.79
C ARG A 137 14.08 2.31 -23.66
N MET A 138 13.57 2.91 -24.72
CA MET A 138 12.28 3.62 -24.75
C MET A 138 11.41 3.00 -25.86
N PRO A 139 10.07 2.97 -25.73
CA PRO A 139 9.17 2.46 -26.76
C PRO A 139 9.42 3.16 -28.09
N ARG A 140 9.69 2.37 -29.15
CA ARG A 140 10.05 2.92 -30.47
C ARG A 140 8.89 3.63 -31.15
N THR A 141 7.69 3.10 -30.97
CA THR A 141 6.42 3.75 -31.27
C THR A 141 5.80 4.20 -29.97
N ARG A 142 5.44 5.48 -29.89
CA ARG A 142 4.45 5.93 -28.91
C ARG A 142 3.13 5.31 -29.37
N LEU A 143 2.78 4.14 -28.81
CA LEU A 143 1.54 3.44 -29.10
C LEU A 143 0.39 4.46 -29.08
N GLU A 144 -0.38 4.56 -30.16
CA GLU A 144 -1.58 5.38 -30.19
C GLU A 144 -2.58 4.80 -29.20
N ARG A 145 -2.56 5.33 -27.97
CA ARG A 145 -3.45 4.83 -26.92
C ARG A 145 -4.85 5.29 -27.22
N GLY A 146 -5.72 4.31 -27.48
CA GLY A 146 -7.16 4.49 -27.42
C GLY A 146 -7.63 4.84 -26.01
N ARG A 147 -8.94 4.68 -25.78
CA ARG A 147 -9.54 4.91 -24.46
C ARG A 147 -8.94 3.96 -23.41
N PRO A 148 -8.80 4.41 -22.15
CA PRO A 148 -8.42 3.56 -21.02
C PRO A 148 -9.29 2.30 -20.94
N VAL A 149 -8.76 1.22 -20.35
CA VAL A 149 -9.53 -0.02 -20.11
C VAL A 149 -10.78 0.29 -19.29
N VAL A 150 -10.59 1.02 -18.19
CA VAL A 150 -11.66 1.61 -17.38
C VAL A 150 -11.34 3.09 -17.11
N GLN A 151 -12.38 3.93 -17.17
CA GLN A 151 -12.33 5.33 -16.74
C GLN A 151 -13.54 5.64 -15.85
N ASN A 152 -13.31 6.04 -14.61
CA ASN A 152 -14.35 6.68 -13.78
C ASN A 152 -14.58 8.10 -14.31
N VAL A 153 -15.75 8.35 -14.90
CA VAL A 153 -16.12 9.68 -15.44
C VAL A 153 -16.95 10.51 -14.46
N SER A 154 -17.23 9.98 -13.26
CA SER A 154 -17.80 10.74 -12.15
C SER A 154 -16.74 11.41 -11.27
N LYS A 155 -15.46 11.04 -11.35
CA LYS A 155 -14.38 11.78 -10.67
C LYS A 155 -14.34 13.24 -11.20
N PRO A 156 -14.29 14.26 -10.34
CA PRO A 156 -14.37 15.67 -10.75
C PRO A 156 -13.05 16.24 -11.30
N PHE A 157 -12.03 15.41 -11.53
CA PHE A 157 -10.71 15.81 -12.04
C PHE A 157 -10.06 14.70 -12.87
N LEU A 158 -9.00 15.04 -13.61
CA LEU A 158 -8.21 14.11 -14.41
C LEU A 158 -6.70 14.26 -14.10
N PRO A 159 -5.96 13.18 -13.74
CA PRO A 159 -4.52 13.21 -13.50
C PRO A 159 -3.66 13.40 -14.77
N SER A 160 -3.74 14.55 -15.45
CA SER A 160 -3.10 14.79 -16.76
C SER A 160 -1.57 14.77 -16.76
N LYS A 161 -0.91 14.81 -15.61
CA LYS A 161 0.55 14.65 -15.39
C LYS A 161 0.86 13.51 -14.41
N GLY A 162 -0.10 12.63 -14.18
CA GLY A 162 0.06 11.42 -13.38
C GLY A 162 0.33 10.21 -14.25
N LEU A 163 -0.39 9.12 -13.97
CA LEU A 163 -0.38 7.85 -14.66
C LEU A 163 -1.63 7.62 -15.52
N PHE A 164 -2.36 8.69 -15.89
CA PHE A 164 -3.59 8.56 -16.68
C PHE A 164 -3.37 7.76 -17.98
N ASN A 165 -4.24 6.77 -18.21
CA ASN A 165 -4.16 5.85 -19.35
C ASN A 165 -2.83 5.05 -19.39
N ARG A 166 -2.27 4.72 -18.22
CA ARG A 166 -1.21 3.71 -18.05
C ARG A 166 -1.81 2.44 -17.44
N ASN A 167 -1.29 1.27 -17.82
CA ASN A 167 -1.71 -0.04 -17.31
C ASN A 167 -0.52 -0.69 -16.62
N ILE A 168 -0.59 -0.87 -15.30
CA ILE A 168 0.54 -1.35 -14.50
C ILE A 168 0.27 -2.77 -14.03
N GLY A 169 1.22 -3.68 -14.30
CA GLY A 169 1.26 -4.99 -13.67
C GLY A 169 1.85 -4.89 -12.27
N LEU A 170 1.16 -5.39 -11.25
CA LEU A 170 1.65 -5.35 -9.87
C LEU A 170 1.24 -6.60 -9.11
N TRP A 171 2.17 -7.18 -8.37
CA TRP A 171 1.86 -8.26 -7.44
C TRP A 171 2.72 -8.20 -6.18
N HIS A 172 2.11 -8.62 -5.09
CA HIS A 172 2.75 -9.04 -3.86
C HIS A 172 3.35 -10.46 -4.02
N SER A 173 4.02 -10.98 -2.99
CA SER A 173 4.75 -12.26 -2.98
C SER A 173 3.85 -13.50 -3.25
N HIS A 174 4.33 -14.69 -2.90
CA HIS A 174 3.61 -15.94 -3.01
C HIS A 174 2.33 -15.96 -2.17
N GLY A 175 1.43 -16.85 -2.55
CA GLY A 175 0.17 -17.06 -1.85
C GLY A 175 0.08 -18.47 -1.29
N TRP A 176 -0.96 -18.69 -0.50
CA TRP A 176 -1.29 -20.00 0.06
C TRP A 176 -1.51 -21.00 -1.09
N TYR A 177 -0.72 -22.08 -1.10
CA TYR A 177 -0.66 -23.03 -2.21
C TYR A 177 -0.68 -24.47 -1.73
N TYR A 178 -1.00 -25.40 -2.62
CA TYR A 178 -1.05 -26.83 -2.35
C TYR A 178 0.26 -27.53 -2.71
N ASN A 179 0.93 -28.14 -1.74
CA ASN A 179 2.11 -28.94 -1.97
C ASN A 179 1.75 -30.41 -2.23
N ASN A 180 1.74 -30.78 -3.51
CA ASN A 180 1.48 -32.15 -3.98
C ASN A 180 2.41 -33.22 -3.37
N GLN A 181 3.62 -32.85 -2.92
CA GLN A 181 4.61 -33.83 -2.42
C GLN A 181 4.32 -34.29 -0.98
N ILE A 182 3.62 -33.48 -0.20
CA ILE A 182 3.29 -33.73 1.22
C ILE A 182 1.78 -33.56 1.51
N ASP A 183 0.95 -33.53 0.46
CA ASP A 183 -0.52 -33.58 0.48
C ASP A 183 -1.20 -32.50 1.36
N ARG A 184 -0.63 -31.28 1.41
CA ARG A 184 -1.14 -30.18 2.26
C ARG A 184 -1.15 -28.83 1.57
N TRP A 185 -2.03 -27.94 2.04
CA TRP A 185 -1.91 -26.51 1.78
C TRP A 185 -0.89 -25.88 2.74
N GLU A 186 -0.01 -25.01 2.23
CA GLU A 186 0.98 -24.30 3.03
C GLU A 186 1.39 -22.92 2.46
N TRP A 187 2.19 -22.21 3.26
CA TRP A 187 2.91 -20.99 2.89
C TRP A 187 4.29 -21.32 2.29
N GLN A 188 4.89 -20.38 1.56
CA GLN A 188 6.29 -20.51 1.12
C GLN A 188 7.21 -20.51 2.35
N ARG A 189 6.92 -19.63 3.31
CA ARG A 189 7.76 -19.33 4.46
C ARG A 189 7.13 -19.69 5.81
N PRO A 190 7.94 -19.81 6.87
CA PRO A 190 7.43 -19.97 8.24
C PRO A 190 6.64 -18.75 8.72
N ARG A 191 5.79 -18.98 9.73
CA ARG A 191 5.17 -17.92 10.54
C ARG A 191 6.18 -17.37 11.52
N LEU A 192 6.58 -16.12 11.32
CA LEU A 192 7.61 -15.44 12.09
C LEU A 192 7.15 -14.02 12.42
N PHE A 193 7.42 -13.59 13.64
CA PHE A 193 7.24 -12.20 14.07
C PHE A 193 5.84 -11.65 13.76
N LEU A 194 4.81 -12.38 14.19
CA LEU A 194 3.38 -12.08 14.02
C LEU A 194 2.83 -12.18 12.59
N SER A 195 3.65 -12.58 11.62
CA SER A 195 3.29 -12.58 10.20
C SER A 195 3.90 -13.77 9.43
N VAL A 196 3.80 -13.74 8.10
CA VAL A 196 4.50 -14.62 7.16
C VAL A 196 4.89 -13.78 5.93
N GLU A 197 6.05 -14.07 5.34
CA GLU A 197 6.59 -13.40 4.14
C GLU A 197 5.49 -13.16 3.09
N ASP A 198 4.76 -14.21 2.73
CA ASP A 198 3.71 -14.23 1.72
C ASP A 198 2.61 -13.17 1.93
N LEU A 199 2.32 -12.81 3.19
CA LEU A 199 1.35 -11.80 3.56
C LEU A 199 1.95 -10.40 3.75
N ILE A 200 3.25 -10.28 4.03
CA ILE A 200 3.88 -8.99 4.32
C ILE A 200 3.73 -8.02 3.13
N PRO A 201 4.17 -8.31 1.89
CA PRO A 201 3.94 -7.44 0.75
C PRO A 201 2.46 -7.22 0.41
N THR A 202 1.57 -8.17 0.74
CA THR A 202 0.11 -7.99 0.56
C THR A 202 -0.39 -6.76 1.33
N ALA A 203 0.11 -6.57 2.56
CA ALA A 203 -0.21 -5.43 3.42
C ALA A 203 0.47 -4.10 3.00
N PHE A 204 1.35 -4.08 1.99
CA PHE A 204 1.80 -2.86 1.30
C PHE A 204 0.97 -2.61 0.04
N VAL A 205 0.81 -3.66 -0.77
CA VAL A 205 0.28 -3.58 -2.13
C VAL A 205 -1.20 -3.23 -2.14
N LEU A 206 -2.03 -3.92 -1.35
CA LEU A 206 -3.48 -3.69 -1.35
C LEU A 206 -3.88 -2.36 -0.68
N PRO A 207 -3.38 -1.99 0.52
CA PRO A 207 -3.84 -0.78 1.20
C PRO A 207 -3.21 0.51 0.69
N TYR A 208 -1.97 0.47 0.18
CA TYR A 208 -1.21 1.68 -0.16
C TYR A 208 -0.87 1.79 -1.64
N LEU A 209 -0.10 0.84 -2.20
CA LEU A 209 0.49 1.03 -3.52
C LEU A 209 -0.55 1.02 -4.65
N ILE A 210 -1.53 0.10 -4.63
CA ILE A 210 -2.59 0.08 -5.64
C ILE A 210 -3.40 1.40 -5.61
N PRO A 211 -3.94 1.87 -4.45
CA PRO A 211 -4.62 3.16 -4.38
C PRO A 211 -3.78 4.35 -4.84
N MET A 212 -2.46 4.39 -4.59
CA MET A 212 -1.59 5.47 -5.10
C MET A 212 -1.53 5.48 -6.63
N LEU A 213 -1.38 4.31 -7.26
CA LEU A 213 -1.32 4.20 -8.71
C LEU A 213 -2.67 4.55 -9.36
N GLU A 214 -3.78 4.11 -8.77
CA GLU A 214 -5.14 4.40 -9.26
C GLU A 214 -5.55 5.87 -9.03
N ASN A 215 -5.13 6.50 -7.92
CA ASN A 215 -5.35 7.93 -7.70
C ASN A 215 -4.50 8.82 -8.61
N ALA A 216 -3.33 8.34 -9.05
CA ALA A 216 -2.58 8.94 -10.14
C ALA A 216 -3.18 8.60 -11.53
N GLY A 217 -4.22 7.78 -11.64
CA GLY A 217 -4.97 7.52 -12.87
C GLY A 217 -4.57 6.27 -13.67
N ALA A 218 -3.73 5.38 -13.10
CA ALA A 218 -3.42 4.10 -13.71
C ALA A 218 -4.60 3.12 -13.61
N ASN A 219 -4.67 2.16 -14.55
CA ASN A 219 -5.36 0.89 -14.33
C ASN A 219 -4.34 -0.12 -13.79
N VAL A 220 -4.64 -0.83 -12.70
CA VAL A 220 -3.69 -1.76 -12.07
C VAL A 220 -4.18 -3.21 -12.16
N PHE A 221 -3.34 -4.08 -12.71
CA PHE A 221 -3.63 -5.48 -12.97
C PHE A 221 -2.83 -6.38 -12.03
N VAL A 222 -3.56 -7.16 -11.23
CA VAL A 222 -3.00 -8.06 -10.20
C VAL A 222 -3.33 -9.52 -10.59
N PRO A 223 -2.34 -10.43 -10.62
CA PRO A 223 -2.54 -11.86 -10.88
C PRO A 223 -3.07 -12.64 -9.67
N ARG A 224 -3.68 -11.95 -8.69
CA ARG A 224 -4.29 -12.48 -7.46
C ARG A 224 -5.54 -11.64 -7.16
N GLU A 225 -6.49 -12.18 -6.40
CA GLU A 225 -7.63 -11.40 -5.91
C GLU A 225 -7.12 -10.24 -5.02
N ARG A 226 -7.75 -9.07 -5.16
CA ARG A 226 -7.40 -7.82 -4.46
C ARG A 226 -8.45 -7.39 -3.44
N ASP A 227 -9.67 -7.91 -3.50
CA ASP A 227 -10.72 -7.62 -2.53
C ASP A 227 -10.62 -8.56 -1.32
N THR A 228 -10.61 -7.96 -0.13
CA THR A 228 -10.52 -8.69 1.15
C THR A 228 -11.90 -9.04 1.72
N GLN A 229 -12.98 -8.60 1.07
CA GLN A 229 -14.35 -9.00 1.36
C GLN A 229 -14.55 -10.51 1.10
N THR A 230 -14.84 -11.26 2.16
CA THR A 230 -15.01 -12.73 2.12
C THR A 230 -16.37 -13.18 1.60
N ASN A 231 -17.36 -12.29 1.58
CA ASN A 231 -18.61 -12.50 0.85
C ASN A 231 -18.39 -12.30 -0.67
N GLU A 232 -19.10 -13.07 -1.49
CA GLU A 232 -19.06 -12.98 -2.95
C GLU A 232 -20.48 -13.17 -3.50
N VAL A 233 -20.92 -12.25 -4.35
CA VAL A 233 -22.18 -12.34 -5.10
C VAL A 233 -21.86 -12.17 -6.57
N ILE A 234 -22.26 -13.14 -7.40
CA ILE A 234 -22.16 -13.06 -8.86
C ILE A 234 -23.57 -13.01 -9.42
N VAL A 235 -23.81 -12.02 -10.27
CA VAL A 235 -25.06 -11.83 -11.01
C VAL A 235 -24.74 -12.04 -12.48
N ASP A 236 -25.55 -12.84 -13.17
CA ASP A 236 -25.16 -13.52 -14.40
C ASP A 236 -26.36 -13.65 -15.35
N ASN A 237 -26.16 -13.48 -16.67
CA ASN A 237 -27.26 -13.52 -17.63
C ASN A 237 -27.83 -14.92 -17.90
N ASP A 238 -27.03 -15.97 -17.73
CA ASP A 238 -27.50 -17.34 -17.92
C ASP A 238 -28.35 -17.81 -16.73
N PHE A 239 -28.20 -17.16 -15.58
CA PHE A 239 -28.92 -17.46 -14.34
C PHE A 239 -29.76 -16.26 -13.88
N LEU A 240 -30.87 -15.97 -14.58
CA LEU A 240 -31.78 -14.85 -14.27
C LEU A 240 -32.21 -14.74 -12.79
N ALA A 241 -32.29 -15.87 -12.07
CA ALA A 241 -32.59 -15.93 -10.64
C ALA A 241 -31.54 -15.22 -9.75
N THR A 242 -30.35 -14.91 -10.26
CA THR A 242 -29.29 -14.17 -9.57
C THR A 242 -29.55 -12.66 -9.50
N GLY A 243 -30.51 -12.13 -10.27
CA GLY A 243 -30.85 -10.70 -10.31
C GLY A 243 -30.47 -9.97 -11.60
N TYR A 244 -30.22 -10.69 -12.70
CA TYR A 244 -30.01 -10.11 -14.03
C TYR A 244 -31.34 -9.75 -14.71
N SER A 245 -31.38 -8.63 -15.42
CA SER A 245 -32.52 -8.25 -16.27
C SER A 245 -32.14 -7.33 -17.42
N GLU A 246 -32.85 -7.45 -18.54
CA GLU A 246 -32.72 -6.60 -19.72
C GLU A 246 -33.92 -5.65 -19.82
N ARG A 247 -33.68 -4.41 -20.25
CA ARG A 247 -34.72 -3.41 -20.56
C ARG A 247 -34.52 -2.91 -21.99
N PRO A 248 -35.34 -3.37 -22.96
CA PRO A 248 -35.39 -2.78 -24.30
C PRO A 248 -36.30 -1.56 -24.34
N ALA A 249 -36.05 -0.65 -25.28
CA ALA A 249 -37.02 0.31 -25.79
C ALA A 249 -36.90 0.40 -27.32
N ALA A 250 -38.04 0.57 -28.00
CA ALA A 250 -38.14 0.53 -29.46
C ALA A 250 -37.48 -0.74 -30.06
N ASP A 251 -36.74 -0.58 -31.17
CA ASP A 251 -36.14 -1.68 -31.94
C ASP A 251 -34.81 -2.21 -31.34
N SER A 252 -34.32 -1.63 -30.24
CA SER A 252 -33.06 -2.00 -29.58
C SER A 252 -33.21 -3.25 -28.70
N ILE A 253 -33.28 -4.42 -29.34
CA ILE A 253 -33.46 -5.72 -28.69
C ILE A 253 -32.10 -6.37 -28.37
N TRP A 254 -31.94 -6.84 -27.14
CA TRP A 254 -30.78 -7.65 -26.72
C TRP A 254 -30.85 -9.06 -27.32
N THR A 255 -29.72 -9.54 -27.82
CA THR A 255 -29.57 -10.87 -28.45
C THR A 255 -28.38 -11.62 -27.86
N THR A 256 -28.36 -12.96 -27.94
CA THR A 256 -27.18 -13.74 -27.51
C THR A 256 -26.07 -13.54 -28.53
N GLY A 257 -24.91 -13.10 -28.07
CA GLY A 257 -23.72 -12.94 -28.91
C GLY A 257 -23.07 -14.28 -29.25
N SER A 258 -22.21 -14.29 -30.25
CA SER A 258 -21.48 -15.49 -30.67
C SER A 258 -20.19 -15.68 -29.88
N GLY A 259 -20.09 -16.75 -29.10
CA GLY A 259 -18.87 -17.13 -28.39
C GLY A 259 -19.13 -17.55 -26.95
N GLU A 260 -18.07 -18.04 -26.31
CA GLU A 260 -18.05 -18.41 -24.89
C GLU A 260 -18.03 -17.16 -23.99
N ALA A 261 -18.56 -17.29 -22.77
CA ALA A 261 -18.61 -16.25 -21.74
C ALA A 261 -18.55 -16.86 -20.33
N PHE A 262 -18.61 -16.02 -19.28
CA PHE A 262 -18.65 -16.50 -17.90
C PHE A 262 -19.94 -17.27 -17.60
N ALA A 263 -19.80 -18.38 -16.89
CA ALA A 263 -20.84 -18.93 -16.03
C ALA A 263 -20.20 -19.60 -14.81
N ILE A 264 -20.84 -19.46 -13.64
CA ILE A 264 -20.33 -20.06 -12.40
C ILE A 264 -20.48 -21.60 -12.39
N ASP A 265 -21.51 -22.15 -13.06
CA ASP A 265 -21.84 -23.58 -13.04
C ASP A 265 -21.81 -24.17 -11.61
N SER A 266 -20.85 -25.06 -11.31
CA SER A 266 -20.89 -25.98 -10.16
C SER A 266 -19.54 -26.04 -9.42
N PRO A 267 -19.10 -24.95 -8.75
CA PRO A 267 -17.89 -24.96 -7.92
C PRO A 267 -18.05 -25.90 -6.69
N PRO A 268 -16.95 -26.43 -6.13
CA PRO A 268 -15.56 -26.06 -6.37
C PRO A 268 -14.97 -26.69 -7.64
N TYR A 269 -14.08 -25.93 -8.30
CA TYR A 269 -13.48 -26.33 -9.57
C TYR A 269 -12.29 -27.27 -9.41
N GLY A 270 -12.29 -28.36 -10.19
CA GLY A 270 -11.10 -29.17 -10.41
C GLY A 270 -10.11 -28.54 -11.41
N PRO A 271 -8.94 -29.15 -11.64
CA PRO A 271 -8.01 -28.72 -12.67
C PRO A 271 -8.63 -28.63 -14.07
N GLY A 272 -8.21 -27.65 -14.87
CA GLY A 272 -8.63 -27.47 -16.27
C GLY A 272 -10.02 -26.85 -16.48
N VAL A 273 -10.83 -26.68 -15.42
CA VAL A 273 -12.12 -25.96 -15.54
C VAL A 273 -11.85 -24.47 -15.65
N ASN A 274 -12.35 -23.84 -16.71
CA ASN A 274 -12.31 -22.40 -16.95
C ASN A 274 -13.77 -21.89 -17.02
N PRO A 275 -14.23 -21.05 -16.08
CA PRO A 275 -15.63 -20.63 -16.03
C PRO A 275 -16.02 -19.67 -17.16
N PHE A 276 -15.05 -19.01 -17.80
CA PHE A 276 -15.27 -18.17 -19.00
C PHE A 276 -15.47 -18.99 -20.29
N LYS A 277 -15.66 -20.30 -20.16
CA LYS A 277 -16.00 -21.25 -21.23
C LYS A 277 -17.36 -21.93 -21.05
N LEU A 278 -18.10 -21.57 -20.01
CA LEU A 278 -19.30 -22.29 -19.59
C LEU A 278 -20.60 -21.56 -19.92
N GLY A 279 -20.54 -20.23 -20.11
CA GLY A 279 -21.73 -19.39 -20.30
C GLY A 279 -21.84 -18.73 -21.68
N THR A 280 -22.85 -17.87 -21.79
CA THR A 280 -23.17 -17.04 -22.96
C THR A 280 -23.15 -15.56 -22.59
N HIS A 281 -23.05 -14.68 -23.57
CA HIS A 281 -23.12 -13.23 -23.35
C HIS A 281 -24.20 -12.59 -24.24
N ARG A 282 -24.59 -11.38 -23.88
CA ARG A 282 -25.69 -10.63 -24.49
C ARG A 282 -25.16 -9.39 -25.19
N ILE A 283 -25.70 -9.05 -26.36
CA ILE A 283 -25.30 -7.89 -27.17
C ILE A 283 -26.48 -7.06 -27.63
N VAL A 284 -26.27 -5.76 -27.76
CA VAL A 284 -27.21 -4.80 -28.38
C VAL A 284 -26.44 -3.70 -29.12
N TRP A 285 -27.02 -3.16 -30.19
CA TRP A 285 -26.45 -2.06 -30.97
C TRP A 285 -26.40 -0.75 -30.18
N THR A 286 -25.32 0.01 -30.39
CA THR A 286 -25.13 1.34 -29.82
C THR A 286 -26.11 2.36 -30.37
N ASP A 287 -26.47 3.32 -29.52
CA ASP A 287 -27.34 4.45 -29.85
C ASP A 287 -26.79 5.73 -29.21
N SER A 288 -27.15 6.87 -29.82
CA SER A 288 -26.93 8.23 -29.31
C SER A 288 -27.76 8.56 -28.07
N ALA A 289 -28.79 7.77 -27.78
CA ALA A 289 -29.59 7.83 -26.56
C ALA A 289 -29.52 6.48 -25.80
N ALA A 290 -29.83 6.46 -24.50
CA ALA A 290 -29.90 5.23 -23.72
C ALA A 290 -31.23 4.49 -23.99
N THR A 291 -31.34 3.81 -25.14
CA THR A 291 -32.53 3.11 -25.60
C THR A 291 -32.61 1.66 -25.13
N ALA A 292 -31.51 1.05 -24.69
CA ALA A 292 -31.49 -0.28 -24.09
C ALA A 292 -30.50 -0.38 -22.91
N SER A 293 -30.81 -1.21 -21.93
CA SER A 293 -29.89 -1.52 -20.82
C SER A 293 -29.95 -2.96 -20.31
N ALA A 294 -28.84 -3.40 -19.72
CA ALA A 294 -28.73 -4.61 -18.91
C ALA A 294 -28.46 -4.19 -17.46
N VAL A 295 -29.09 -4.86 -16.49
CA VAL A 295 -29.05 -4.51 -15.07
C VAL A 295 -28.76 -5.76 -14.24
N TRP A 296 -27.76 -5.65 -13.36
CA TRP A 296 -27.37 -6.65 -12.38
C TRP A 296 -27.70 -6.13 -10.97
N ILE A 297 -28.59 -6.82 -10.25
CA ILE A 297 -29.03 -6.44 -8.90
C ILE A 297 -28.63 -7.54 -7.91
N PRO A 298 -27.51 -7.39 -7.17
CA PRO A 298 -27.08 -8.40 -6.21
C PRO A 298 -28.05 -8.53 -5.03
N ASN A 299 -28.05 -9.70 -4.39
CA ASN A 299 -28.58 -9.89 -3.05
C ASN A 299 -27.41 -9.93 -2.05
N ILE A 300 -27.08 -8.77 -1.50
CA ILE A 300 -25.90 -8.56 -0.65
C ILE A 300 -26.11 -9.23 0.73
N PRO A 301 -25.24 -10.16 1.18
CA PRO A 301 -25.44 -10.88 2.45
C PRO A 301 -25.40 -9.97 3.69
N GLU A 302 -24.55 -8.94 3.63
CA GLU A 302 -24.24 -8.04 4.75
C GLU A 302 -23.82 -6.65 4.26
N THR A 303 -24.25 -5.60 4.98
CA THR A 303 -23.89 -4.22 4.66
C THR A 303 -22.39 -4.03 4.79
N GLY A 304 -21.72 -3.60 3.73
CA GLY A 304 -20.26 -3.53 3.73
C GLY A 304 -19.68 -3.00 2.42
N SER A 305 -18.35 -2.96 2.35
CA SER A 305 -17.64 -2.63 1.12
C SER A 305 -17.39 -3.89 0.28
N TYR A 306 -17.64 -3.80 -1.03
CA TYR A 306 -17.46 -4.86 -2.01
C TYR A 306 -16.79 -4.27 -3.25
N ALA A 307 -15.74 -4.93 -3.78
CA ALA A 307 -15.23 -4.64 -5.11
C ALA A 307 -16.26 -5.06 -6.16
N VAL A 308 -16.49 -4.18 -7.15
CA VAL A 308 -17.32 -4.45 -8.31
C VAL A 308 -16.42 -4.73 -9.49
N THR A 309 -16.51 -5.95 -10.03
CA THR A 309 -15.85 -6.33 -11.28
C THR A 309 -16.89 -6.79 -12.29
N VAL A 310 -16.65 -6.49 -13.57
CA VAL A 310 -17.55 -6.81 -14.69
C VAL A 310 -16.85 -7.73 -15.67
N SER A 311 -17.61 -8.51 -16.43
CA SER A 311 -17.13 -9.13 -17.65
C SER A 311 -17.99 -8.77 -18.87
N TYR A 312 -17.46 -9.15 -20.04
CA TYR A 312 -18.01 -8.94 -21.37
C TYR A 312 -17.18 -9.73 -22.39
N CYS A 313 -17.75 -10.00 -23.57
CA CYS A 313 -16.98 -10.48 -24.72
C CYS A 313 -16.37 -9.29 -25.47
N ALA A 314 -15.08 -9.35 -25.84
CA ALA A 314 -14.37 -8.25 -26.49
C ALA A 314 -14.20 -8.42 -28.02
N SER A 315 -14.48 -7.36 -28.79
CA SER A 315 -14.27 -7.36 -30.25
C SER A 315 -14.07 -5.96 -30.83
N ASP A 316 -13.49 -5.87 -32.03
CA ASP A 316 -13.36 -4.59 -32.76
C ASP A 316 -14.72 -3.99 -33.20
N SER A 317 -15.80 -4.79 -33.18
CA SER A 317 -17.18 -4.34 -33.40
C SER A 317 -17.82 -3.73 -32.16
N ASN A 318 -17.17 -3.83 -31.00
CA ASN A 318 -17.67 -3.26 -29.75
C ASN A 318 -17.37 -1.76 -29.63
N ALA A 319 -18.17 -1.09 -28.81
CA ALA A 319 -17.93 0.26 -28.36
C ALA A 319 -16.65 0.34 -27.50
N SER A 320 -15.80 1.34 -27.76
CA SER A 320 -14.68 1.67 -26.87
C SER A 320 -15.12 2.50 -25.66
N ASP A 321 -16.38 2.94 -25.62
CA ASP A 321 -16.95 3.81 -24.60
C ASP A 321 -18.21 3.26 -23.92
N ALA A 322 -18.28 1.94 -23.74
CA ALA A 322 -19.42 1.27 -23.09
C ALA A 322 -19.66 1.82 -21.68
N ARG A 323 -20.89 2.28 -21.42
CA ARG A 323 -21.23 3.07 -20.23
C ARG A 323 -21.87 2.22 -19.14
N TYR A 324 -21.15 2.03 -18.05
CA TYR A 324 -21.63 1.38 -16.84
C TYR A 324 -22.00 2.41 -15.76
N VAL A 325 -23.02 2.12 -14.96
CA VAL A 325 -23.42 2.90 -13.79
C VAL A 325 -23.51 1.95 -12.59
N VAL A 326 -22.72 2.22 -11.55
CA VAL A 326 -22.78 1.52 -10.27
C VAL A 326 -23.65 2.36 -9.32
N ASN A 327 -24.78 1.83 -8.86
CA ASN A 327 -25.61 2.42 -7.82
C ASN A 327 -25.23 1.78 -6.48
N HIS A 328 -24.89 2.60 -5.49
CA HIS A 328 -24.37 2.20 -4.19
C HIS A 328 -24.91 3.14 -3.09
N LEU A 329 -24.56 2.90 -1.83
CA LEU A 329 -25.08 3.73 -0.71
C LEU A 329 -24.59 5.20 -0.72
N GLY A 330 -23.65 5.57 -1.60
CA GLY A 330 -23.20 6.95 -1.82
C GLY A 330 -23.82 7.62 -3.06
N GLY A 331 -24.76 6.96 -3.74
CA GLY A 331 -25.38 7.45 -4.97
C GLY A 331 -24.96 6.61 -6.19
N SER A 332 -24.63 7.27 -7.29
CA SER A 332 -24.30 6.62 -8.56
C SER A 332 -22.92 7.05 -9.07
N THR A 333 -22.07 6.08 -9.43
CA THR A 333 -20.76 6.33 -10.07
C THR A 333 -20.78 5.78 -11.50
N VAL A 334 -20.37 6.60 -12.46
CA VAL A 334 -20.42 6.28 -13.90
C VAL A 334 -19.03 5.93 -14.41
N PHE A 335 -18.95 4.83 -15.15
CA PHE A 335 -17.73 4.33 -15.78
C PHE A 335 -17.89 4.25 -17.29
N VAL A 336 -16.77 4.46 -17.97
CA VAL A 336 -16.60 4.18 -19.40
C VAL A 336 -15.58 3.05 -19.50
N VAL A 337 -15.95 1.97 -20.21
CA VAL A 337 -15.14 0.74 -20.34
C VAL A 337 -14.88 0.47 -21.82
N ASN A 338 -13.62 0.18 -22.16
CA ASN A 338 -13.22 -0.11 -23.53
C ASN A 338 -13.43 -1.59 -23.88
N GLN A 339 -14.65 -1.93 -24.32
CA GLN A 339 -15.03 -3.31 -24.61
C GLN A 339 -14.39 -3.90 -25.89
N ARG A 340 -13.39 -3.24 -26.51
CA ARG A 340 -12.60 -3.84 -27.60
C ARG A 340 -11.45 -4.72 -27.10
N ILE A 341 -11.08 -4.59 -25.83
CA ILE A 341 -9.96 -5.26 -25.16
C ILE A 341 -10.42 -5.78 -23.80
N GLY A 342 -9.69 -6.70 -23.17
CA GLY A 342 -9.96 -7.12 -21.79
C GLY A 342 -11.20 -7.99 -21.53
N GLY A 343 -11.87 -8.49 -22.57
CA GLY A 343 -13.00 -9.41 -22.42
C GLY A 343 -12.57 -10.83 -22.04
N GLY A 344 -13.51 -11.64 -21.54
CA GLY A 344 -13.24 -13.02 -21.09
C GLY A 344 -12.46 -13.12 -19.76
N THR A 345 -12.47 -12.06 -18.95
CA THR A 345 -11.92 -12.04 -17.58
C THR A 345 -12.65 -11.00 -16.71
N TRP A 346 -12.22 -10.83 -15.46
CA TRP A 346 -12.78 -9.84 -14.53
C TRP A 346 -12.09 -8.47 -14.64
N ILE A 347 -12.85 -7.42 -14.99
CA ILE A 347 -12.39 -6.03 -15.08
C ILE A 347 -12.94 -5.22 -13.90
N SER A 348 -12.05 -4.63 -13.09
CA SER A 348 -12.44 -3.87 -11.89
C SER A 348 -12.96 -2.47 -12.19
N LEU A 349 -14.10 -2.10 -11.59
CA LEU A 349 -14.61 -0.72 -11.58
C LEU A 349 -14.26 0.02 -10.28
N GLY A 350 -13.94 -0.70 -9.20
CA GLY A 350 -13.61 -0.14 -7.89
C GLY A 350 -14.42 -0.75 -6.74
N THR A 351 -14.26 -0.21 -5.54
CA THR A 351 -14.90 -0.72 -4.31
C THR A 351 -15.95 0.26 -3.79
N PHE A 352 -17.15 -0.25 -3.50
CA PHE A 352 -18.31 0.55 -3.10
C PHE A 352 -19.00 -0.04 -1.87
N ARG A 353 -19.67 0.81 -1.08
CA ARG A 353 -20.46 0.36 0.07
C ARG A 353 -21.89 0.05 -0.35
N PHE A 354 -22.33 -1.17 -0.08
CA PHE A 354 -23.68 -1.65 -0.36
C PHE A 354 -24.42 -1.98 0.92
N GLY A 355 -25.74 -1.84 0.91
CA GLY A 355 -26.62 -2.29 2.00
C GLY A 355 -27.02 -3.75 1.81
N LYS A 356 -27.24 -4.46 2.93
CA LYS A 356 -27.76 -5.83 2.96
C LYS A 356 -29.09 -5.96 2.18
N GLY A 357 -29.25 -7.07 1.47
CA GLY A 357 -30.42 -7.41 0.67
C GLY A 357 -30.27 -7.03 -0.81
N SER A 358 -31.40 -6.92 -1.51
CA SER A 358 -31.46 -6.56 -2.93
C SER A 358 -32.26 -5.28 -3.12
N ASN A 359 -31.65 -4.25 -3.72
CA ASN A 359 -32.29 -2.96 -3.96
C ASN A 359 -31.68 -2.27 -5.19
N GLN A 360 -32.42 -2.24 -6.31
CA GLN A 360 -31.91 -1.67 -7.56
C GLN A 360 -31.40 -0.22 -7.43
N GLY A 361 -32.06 0.62 -6.63
CA GLY A 361 -31.72 2.04 -6.50
C GLY A 361 -30.51 2.34 -5.63
N LEU A 362 -30.11 1.41 -4.76
CA LEU A 362 -29.03 1.57 -3.78
C LEU A 362 -27.94 0.47 -3.86
N GLY A 363 -28.11 -0.47 -4.79
CA GLY A 363 -27.23 -1.61 -5.02
C GLY A 363 -27.53 -2.27 -6.36
N SER A 364 -26.91 -1.76 -7.44
CA SER A 364 -26.95 -2.40 -8.76
C SER A 364 -25.81 -1.94 -9.66
N VAL A 365 -25.57 -2.69 -10.73
CA VAL A 365 -24.80 -2.23 -11.89
C VAL A 365 -25.73 -2.17 -13.10
N THR A 366 -25.59 -1.15 -13.94
CA THR A 366 -26.36 -0.99 -15.19
C THR A 366 -25.43 -0.67 -16.35
N LEU A 367 -25.48 -1.44 -17.43
CA LEU A 367 -24.85 -1.12 -18.71
C LEU A 367 -25.90 -0.56 -19.67
N THR A 368 -25.63 0.58 -20.30
CA THR A 368 -26.50 1.16 -21.33
C THR A 368 -25.87 1.08 -22.72
N ASN A 369 -26.69 0.99 -23.77
CA ASN A 369 -26.23 1.08 -25.16
C ASN A 369 -25.85 2.51 -25.62
N LEU A 370 -25.97 3.51 -24.74
CA LEU A 370 -25.55 4.89 -25.00
C LEU A 370 -24.04 4.96 -25.28
N SER A 371 -23.67 5.40 -26.48
CA SER A 371 -22.28 5.50 -26.94
C SER A 371 -22.12 6.63 -27.97
N SER A 372 -20.91 7.18 -28.07
CA SER A 372 -20.55 8.10 -29.16
C SER A 372 -20.17 7.38 -30.47
N GLU A 373 -20.04 6.06 -30.43
CA GLU A 373 -19.63 5.21 -31.56
C GLU A 373 -20.84 4.47 -32.14
N ILE A 374 -21.59 5.14 -33.03
CA ILE A 374 -22.76 4.56 -33.70
C ILE A 374 -22.35 3.43 -34.65
N GLY A 375 -23.17 2.37 -34.72
CA GLY A 375 -22.89 1.18 -35.56
C GLY A 375 -21.91 0.19 -34.91
N LYS A 376 -21.75 0.28 -33.58
CA LYS A 376 -21.03 -0.68 -32.74
C LYS A 376 -22.03 -1.45 -31.88
N VAL A 377 -21.55 -2.43 -31.11
CA VAL A 377 -22.35 -3.10 -30.08
C VAL A 377 -21.78 -2.86 -28.68
N VAL A 378 -22.62 -3.01 -27.65
CA VAL A 378 -22.16 -3.23 -26.27
C VAL A 378 -22.44 -4.68 -25.88
N SER A 379 -21.56 -5.26 -25.07
CA SER A 379 -21.63 -6.64 -24.60
C SER A 379 -21.88 -6.68 -23.08
N ALA A 380 -22.76 -7.57 -22.64
CA ALA A 380 -23.12 -7.82 -21.25
C ALA A 380 -22.91 -9.31 -20.93
N ASP A 381 -22.24 -9.59 -19.81
CA ASP A 381 -21.98 -10.93 -19.29
C ASP A 381 -22.34 -10.91 -17.77
N ALA A 382 -21.46 -11.35 -16.88
CA ALA A 382 -21.63 -11.32 -15.43
C ALA A 382 -21.04 -10.06 -14.75
N VAL A 383 -21.53 -9.79 -13.54
CA VAL A 383 -20.97 -8.81 -12.59
C VAL A 383 -20.78 -9.48 -11.23
N ARG A 384 -19.58 -9.32 -10.66
CA ARG A 384 -19.20 -9.85 -9.35
C ARG A 384 -19.02 -8.72 -8.34
N PHE A 385 -19.58 -8.94 -7.14
CA PHE A 385 -19.48 -8.10 -5.97
C PHE A 385 -18.75 -8.87 -4.86
N GLY A 386 -17.55 -8.44 -4.46
CA GLY A 386 -16.75 -9.09 -3.42
C GLY A 386 -15.55 -9.91 -3.95
N GLY A 387 -14.72 -10.41 -3.02
CA GLY A 387 -13.53 -11.23 -3.30
C GLY A 387 -13.69 -12.72 -2.98
N GLY A 388 -14.55 -13.07 -2.03
CA GLY A 388 -14.97 -14.45 -1.78
C GLY A 388 -13.94 -15.39 -1.15
N MET A 389 -14.36 -16.65 -1.00
CA MET A 389 -13.54 -17.76 -0.52
C MET A 389 -12.93 -18.55 -1.68
N GLY A 390 -11.83 -19.27 -1.44
CA GLY A 390 -11.17 -20.14 -2.39
C GLY A 390 -12.09 -21.25 -2.88
N ILE A 391 -12.29 -21.31 -4.20
CA ILE A 391 -13.18 -22.29 -4.87
C ILE A 391 -12.45 -23.27 -5.78
N VAL A 392 -11.12 -23.17 -5.94
CA VAL A 392 -10.35 -24.17 -6.69
C VAL A 392 -9.94 -25.29 -5.73
N ALA A 393 -10.24 -26.54 -6.10
CA ALA A 393 -9.98 -27.71 -5.27
C ALA A 393 -8.70 -28.46 -5.66
N ARG A 394 -8.04 -29.03 -4.64
CA ARG A 394 -6.98 -30.02 -4.75
C ARG A 394 -7.36 -31.25 -3.94
N HIS A 395 -7.29 -32.41 -4.56
CA HIS A 395 -7.73 -33.70 -3.99
C HIS A 395 -9.12 -33.62 -3.30
N GLY A 396 -10.05 -32.89 -3.92
CA GLY A 396 -11.44 -32.72 -3.42
C GLY A 396 -11.62 -31.69 -2.30
N ARG A 397 -10.59 -30.89 -1.97
CA ARG A 397 -10.63 -29.85 -0.91
C ARG A 397 -10.20 -28.50 -1.46
N THR A 398 -10.93 -27.43 -1.13
CA THR A 398 -10.46 -26.06 -1.34
C THR A 398 -9.40 -25.69 -0.31
N SER A 399 -8.82 -24.49 -0.45
CA SER A 399 -7.83 -23.94 0.50
C SER A 399 -8.36 -23.68 1.91
N GLY A 400 -9.67 -23.49 2.06
CA GLY A 400 -10.31 -23.02 3.29
C GLY A 400 -10.05 -21.54 3.60
N ARG A 401 -9.54 -20.74 2.66
CA ARG A 401 -9.15 -19.33 2.88
C ARG A 401 -9.82 -18.37 1.89
N PRO A 402 -9.84 -17.05 2.17
CA PRO A 402 -10.27 -16.03 1.20
C PRO A 402 -9.41 -16.05 -0.07
N LYS A 403 -9.97 -15.73 -1.24
CA LYS A 403 -9.22 -15.77 -2.52
C LYS A 403 -7.99 -14.84 -2.51
N TYR A 404 -8.03 -13.70 -1.80
CA TYR A 404 -6.92 -12.73 -1.77
C TYR A 404 -5.61 -13.28 -1.19
N VAL A 405 -5.68 -14.29 -0.31
CA VAL A 405 -4.49 -14.94 0.25
C VAL A 405 -4.00 -16.16 -0.55
N GLU A 406 -4.75 -16.62 -1.56
CA GLU A 406 -4.36 -17.76 -2.39
C GLU A 406 -3.26 -17.41 -3.40
N GLY A 407 -2.48 -18.41 -3.80
CA GLY A 407 -1.49 -18.28 -4.88
C GLY A 407 -2.14 -17.88 -6.21
N SER A 408 -1.37 -17.17 -7.05
CA SER A 408 -1.80 -16.61 -8.34
C SER A 408 -2.50 -17.65 -9.22
N ARG A 409 -1.99 -18.88 -9.21
CA ARG A 409 -2.48 -19.95 -10.09
C ARG A 409 -3.94 -20.37 -9.86
N TYR A 410 -4.51 -20.14 -8.67
CA TYR A 410 -5.92 -20.46 -8.37
C TYR A 410 -6.82 -19.33 -8.83
N TRP A 411 -6.41 -18.09 -8.54
CA TRP A 411 -7.07 -16.89 -9.05
C TRP A 411 -7.12 -16.86 -10.57
N LEU A 412 -5.99 -17.10 -11.25
CA LEU A 412 -5.90 -17.04 -12.70
C LEU A 412 -6.75 -18.13 -13.40
N GLN A 413 -6.95 -19.28 -12.76
CA GLN A 413 -7.94 -20.27 -13.22
C GLN A 413 -9.37 -19.72 -13.13
N PHE A 414 -9.75 -19.14 -11.99
CA PHE A 414 -11.08 -18.55 -11.81
C PHE A 414 -11.31 -17.31 -12.70
N ALA A 415 -10.27 -16.52 -12.95
CA ALA A 415 -10.26 -15.35 -13.81
C ALA A 415 -10.18 -15.68 -15.32
N GLY A 416 -10.28 -16.95 -15.69
CA GLY A 416 -10.46 -17.37 -17.09
C GLY A 416 -9.20 -17.48 -17.94
N MET A 417 -8.01 -17.41 -17.35
CA MET A 417 -6.78 -17.48 -18.13
C MET A 417 -6.59 -18.85 -18.80
N PRO A 418 -5.93 -18.93 -19.96
CA PRO A 418 -5.60 -20.22 -20.58
C PRO A 418 -4.63 -21.05 -19.73
N ASP A 419 -4.87 -22.36 -19.65
CA ASP A 419 -4.27 -23.27 -18.68
C ASP A 419 -2.73 -23.39 -18.77
N THR A 420 -2.22 -24.20 -19.68
CA THR A 420 -0.79 -24.54 -19.80
C THR A 420 0.03 -23.43 -20.43
N LEU A 421 -0.64 -22.37 -20.91
CA LEU A 421 -0.05 -21.15 -21.46
C LEU A 421 0.23 -20.10 -20.37
N VAL A 422 -0.65 -19.97 -19.37
CA VAL A 422 -0.55 -18.94 -18.31
C VAL A 422 -0.37 -19.53 -16.91
N PHE A 423 -1.31 -20.32 -16.39
CA PHE A 423 -1.37 -20.62 -14.95
C PHE A 423 -1.01 -22.06 -14.55
N SER A 424 -0.92 -23.01 -15.49
CA SER A 424 -0.55 -24.41 -15.28
C SER A 424 0.70 -24.76 -16.09
N LEU A 425 1.75 -23.95 -15.94
CA LEU A 425 2.97 -24.03 -16.72
C LEU A 425 3.71 -25.36 -16.51
N ASN A 426 3.58 -25.93 -15.30
CA ASN A 426 4.11 -27.21 -14.86
C ASN A 426 3.07 -28.36 -14.92
N LYS A 427 1.93 -28.16 -15.62
CA LYS A 427 0.88 -29.17 -15.87
C LYS A 427 0.36 -29.82 -14.58
N GLU A 428 -0.09 -29.01 -13.62
CA GLU A 428 -0.59 -29.43 -12.30
C GLU A 428 0.44 -30.16 -11.39
N ALA A 429 1.68 -30.36 -11.83
CA ALA A 429 2.66 -31.10 -11.03
C ALA A 429 3.23 -30.28 -9.87
N ASN A 430 3.25 -28.95 -9.96
CA ASN A 430 3.92 -28.07 -8.99
C ASN A 430 3.24 -26.70 -8.86
N ASP A 431 2.21 -26.64 -8.01
CA ASP A 431 1.42 -25.43 -7.76
C ASP A 431 2.27 -24.26 -7.23
N TYR A 432 3.34 -24.52 -6.46
CA TYR A 432 4.26 -23.49 -5.99
C TYR A 432 4.97 -22.78 -7.14
N ARG A 433 5.49 -23.55 -8.12
CA ARG A 433 6.10 -22.97 -9.32
C ARG A 433 5.08 -22.29 -10.20
N ASP A 434 3.90 -22.88 -10.34
CA ASP A 434 2.81 -22.30 -11.11
C ASP A 434 2.29 -20.98 -10.52
N ASP A 435 2.36 -20.76 -9.19
CA ASP A 435 2.07 -19.46 -8.57
C ASP A 435 3.01 -18.36 -9.09
N TYR A 436 4.32 -18.43 -8.84
CA TYR A 436 5.22 -17.32 -9.21
C TYR A 436 5.56 -17.25 -10.71
N GLN A 437 5.51 -18.37 -11.44
CA GLN A 437 5.79 -18.37 -12.88
C GLN A 437 4.64 -17.81 -13.72
N SER A 438 3.39 -17.93 -13.27
CA SER A 438 2.21 -17.50 -14.02
C SER A 438 2.01 -15.99 -14.08
N ARG A 439 2.52 -15.24 -13.08
CA ARG A 439 2.31 -13.78 -12.93
C ARG A 439 2.76 -12.97 -14.14
N ALA A 440 3.94 -13.30 -14.68
CA ALA A 440 4.47 -12.68 -15.88
C ALA A 440 3.70 -13.12 -17.14
N GLU A 441 3.37 -14.41 -17.25
CA GLU A 441 2.63 -14.93 -18.42
C GLU A 441 1.20 -14.41 -18.47
N TYR A 442 0.58 -14.09 -17.32
CA TYR A 442 -0.70 -13.39 -17.23
C TYR A 442 -0.63 -12.02 -17.91
N LEU A 443 0.37 -11.21 -17.60
CA LEU A 443 0.52 -9.86 -18.17
C LEU A 443 0.96 -9.89 -19.64
N ASN A 444 1.77 -10.89 -20.01
CA ASN A 444 2.07 -11.19 -21.41
C ASN A 444 0.77 -11.54 -22.17
N TYR A 445 -0.13 -12.33 -21.57
CA TYR A 445 -1.45 -12.65 -22.14
C TYR A 445 -2.42 -11.46 -22.16
N LEU A 446 -2.41 -10.60 -21.13
CA LEU A 446 -3.16 -9.34 -21.15
C LEU A 446 -2.75 -8.49 -22.35
N THR A 447 -1.44 -8.37 -22.60
CA THR A 447 -0.90 -7.57 -23.70
C THR A 447 -1.18 -8.19 -25.07
N GLY A 448 -0.90 -9.48 -25.23
CA GLY A 448 -1.05 -10.18 -26.50
C GLY A 448 0.01 -9.81 -27.54
N ALA A 449 -0.15 -10.32 -28.76
CA ALA A 449 0.85 -10.30 -29.82
C ALA A 449 1.42 -8.89 -30.12
N PRO A 450 2.76 -8.73 -30.27
CA PRO A 450 3.82 -9.74 -30.22
C PRO A 450 4.36 -10.03 -28.80
N PHE A 451 3.71 -9.52 -27.76
CA PHE A 451 4.10 -9.65 -26.35
C PHE A 451 3.41 -10.81 -25.62
N GLY A 452 2.75 -11.72 -26.34
CA GLY A 452 2.05 -12.87 -25.78
C GLY A 452 2.94 -13.79 -24.94
N PRO A 453 2.37 -14.73 -24.16
CA PRO A 453 3.11 -15.59 -23.23
C PRO A 453 4.31 -16.28 -23.89
N ASN A 454 5.38 -16.54 -23.14
CA ASN A 454 6.66 -16.95 -23.75
C ASN A 454 6.59 -18.24 -24.59
N LYS A 455 5.62 -19.13 -24.34
CA LYS A 455 5.38 -20.33 -25.16
C LYS A 455 4.76 -20.04 -26.53
N ALA A 456 4.08 -18.90 -26.70
CA ALA A 456 3.41 -18.47 -27.92
C ALA A 456 3.25 -16.92 -27.94
N ARG A 457 4.29 -16.22 -28.39
CA ARG A 457 4.37 -14.74 -28.37
C ARG A 457 3.41 -14.04 -29.34
N ASP A 458 2.97 -14.78 -30.35
CA ASP A 458 2.00 -14.39 -31.39
C ASP A 458 0.54 -14.61 -30.97
N GLU A 459 0.28 -15.10 -29.76
CA GLU A 459 -1.07 -15.21 -29.23
C GLU A 459 -1.75 -13.85 -29.12
N LYS A 460 -2.97 -13.73 -29.64
CA LYS A 460 -3.72 -12.46 -29.71
C LYS A 460 -3.88 -11.80 -28.33
N GLY A 461 -4.00 -12.60 -27.27
CA GLY A 461 -4.19 -12.12 -25.91
C GLY A 461 -5.45 -11.27 -25.73
N LEU A 462 -5.47 -10.43 -24.69
CA LEU A 462 -6.60 -9.55 -24.38
C LEU A 462 -6.43 -8.10 -24.88
N GLY A 463 -5.29 -7.74 -25.49
CA GLY A 463 -5.04 -6.43 -26.10
C GLY A 463 -4.88 -5.26 -25.13
N ILE A 464 -4.64 -5.52 -23.83
CA ILE A 464 -4.38 -4.49 -22.80
C ILE A 464 -2.86 -4.23 -22.73
N PRO A 465 -2.33 -3.11 -23.27
CA PRO A 465 -0.89 -2.87 -23.29
C PRO A 465 -0.37 -2.57 -21.88
N ILE A 466 0.40 -3.49 -21.29
CA ILE A 466 1.03 -3.33 -19.97
C ILE A 466 2.32 -2.52 -20.09
N ASP A 467 2.42 -1.46 -19.30
CA ASP A 467 3.50 -0.47 -19.33
C ASP A 467 4.79 -0.93 -18.64
N LEU A 468 4.63 -1.54 -17.47
CA LEU A 468 5.69 -2.10 -16.66
C LEU A 468 5.10 -3.14 -15.70
N SER A 469 5.97 -3.90 -15.04
CA SER A 469 5.62 -4.77 -13.93
C SER A 469 6.53 -4.65 -12.71
N LEU A 470 5.96 -4.72 -11.52
CA LEU A 470 6.67 -4.92 -10.25
C LEU A 470 6.20 -6.18 -9.54
N ALA A 471 7.15 -7.02 -9.16
CA ALA A 471 7.01 -8.04 -8.13
C ALA A 471 7.53 -7.50 -6.79
N MET A 472 6.70 -7.46 -5.76
CA MET A 472 7.09 -7.00 -4.41
C MET A 472 7.18 -8.18 -3.43
N HIS A 473 8.38 -8.43 -2.92
CA HIS A 473 8.77 -9.54 -2.04
C HIS A 473 9.54 -9.05 -0.80
N THR A 474 9.68 -9.94 0.17
CA THR A 474 10.61 -9.81 1.31
C THR A 474 11.50 -11.05 1.47
N ASP A 475 12.78 -10.81 1.74
CA ASP A 475 13.83 -11.83 1.76
C ASP A 475 13.84 -12.61 3.08
N ALA A 476 14.73 -13.61 3.19
CA ALA A 476 14.90 -14.51 4.33
C ALA A 476 16.34 -14.49 4.88
N GLY A 477 16.89 -13.30 5.10
CA GLY A 477 18.22 -13.08 5.70
C GLY A 477 18.18 -12.82 7.21
N ILE A 478 19.21 -13.24 7.94
CA ILE A 478 19.37 -12.97 9.38
C ILE A 478 20.70 -12.25 9.60
N THR A 479 20.74 -11.29 10.52
CA THR A 479 21.98 -10.65 11.01
C THR A 479 22.00 -10.65 12.54
N SER A 480 23.19 -10.77 13.12
CA SER A 480 23.41 -10.72 14.58
C SER A 480 23.61 -9.30 15.13
N ASN A 481 23.60 -8.30 14.24
CA ASN A 481 23.94 -6.91 14.53
C ASN A 481 22.72 -6.01 14.31
N ASP A 482 22.70 -4.83 14.94
CA ASP A 482 21.57 -3.85 14.90
C ASP A 482 21.44 -3.08 13.57
N THR A 483 21.49 -3.82 12.46
CA THR A 483 21.39 -3.33 11.08
C THR A 483 20.25 -4.03 10.36
N THR A 484 19.56 -3.31 9.47
CA THR A 484 18.60 -3.92 8.54
C THR A 484 19.32 -4.81 7.52
N ILE A 485 18.68 -5.85 7.00
CA ILE A 485 19.19 -6.56 5.82
C ILE A 485 19.11 -5.61 4.62
N GLY A 486 18.02 -4.84 4.54
CA GLY A 486 17.84 -3.77 3.57
C GLY A 486 17.48 -4.24 2.16
N THR A 487 17.51 -3.31 1.22
CA THR A 487 16.74 -3.39 -0.03
C THR A 487 17.57 -3.88 -1.21
N LEU A 488 17.19 -5.03 -1.77
CA LEU A 488 17.74 -5.65 -2.99
C LEU A 488 16.74 -5.44 -4.13
N SER A 489 17.24 -5.15 -5.33
CA SER A 489 16.41 -5.09 -6.54
C SER A 489 16.99 -5.98 -7.61
N ILE A 490 16.16 -6.85 -8.18
CA ILE A 490 16.51 -7.89 -9.14
C ILE A 490 15.88 -7.54 -10.49
N TYR A 491 16.70 -7.57 -11.53
CA TYR A 491 16.30 -7.36 -12.92
C TYR A 491 16.94 -8.45 -13.79
N SER A 492 16.48 -8.59 -15.03
CA SER A 492 17.21 -9.35 -16.05
C SER A 492 17.36 -8.54 -17.34
N ILE A 493 18.58 -8.45 -17.86
CA ILE A 493 18.85 -7.89 -19.20
C ILE A 493 18.65 -8.90 -20.33
N GLU A 494 18.26 -10.14 -20.02
CA GLU A 494 17.99 -11.23 -20.95
C GLU A 494 16.61 -11.84 -20.66
N ASP A 495 15.96 -12.43 -21.65
CA ASP A 495 14.76 -13.25 -21.46
C ASP A 495 15.14 -14.75 -21.31
N ALA A 496 14.15 -15.63 -21.21
CA ALA A 496 14.36 -17.07 -21.07
C ALA A 496 14.98 -17.75 -22.33
N HIS A 497 15.27 -16.97 -23.37
CA HIS A 497 15.89 -17.38 -24.63
C HIS A 497 17.14 -16.54 -24.94
N GLU A 498 17.77 -15.95 -23.91
CA GLU A 498 18.99 -15.11 -23.99
C GLU A 498 18.82 -13.82 -24.82
N ALA A 499 17.60 -13.42 -25.16
CA ALA A 499 17.37 -12.21 -25.96
C ALA A 499 17.46 -10.94 -25.10
N ARG A 500 18.31 -9.99 -25.52
CA ARG A 500 18.55 -8.72 -24.81
C ARG A 500 17.54 -7.60 -25.13
N THR A 501 16.45 -7.95 -25.81
CA THR A 501 15.38 -7.04 -26.20
C THR A 501 14.00 -7.67 -25.98
N PHE A 502 13.02 -6.83 -25.69
CA PHE A 502 11.60 -7.17 -25.74
C PHE A 502 11.14 -7.41 -27.19
N PRO A 503 9.92 -7.97 -27.41
CA PRO A 503 9.41 -8.27 -28.75
C PRO A 503 9.33 -7.07 -29.72
N ASP A 504 9.19 -5.84 -29.23
CA ASP A 504 9.22 -4.59 -30.02
C ASP A 504 10.64 -4.05 -30.28
N SER A 505 11.68 -4.83 -29.95
CA SER A 505 13.09 -4.45 -30.03
C SER A 505 13.52 -3.32 -29.09
N VAL A 506 12.77 -3.03 -28.02
CA VAL A 506 13.25 -2.21 -26.89
C VAL A 506 14.24 -3.03 -26.06
N SER A 507 15.32 -2.42 -25.61
CA SER A 507 16.38 -3.07 -24.83
C SER A 507 15.91 -3.39 -23.42
N ARG A 508 16.18 -4.63 -22.96
CA ARG A 508 15.91 -5.07 -21.58
C ARG A 508 16.76 -4.34 -20.54
N PHE A 509 17.71 -3.48 -20.92
CA PHE A 509 18.29 -2.50 -20.00
C PHE A 509 17.26 -1.55 -19.38
N ALA A 510 16.06 -1.39 -19.97
CA ALA A 510 14.94 -0.71 -19.32
C ALA A 510 14.56 -1.36 -17.95
N ASN A 511 14.77 -2.67 -17.77
CA ASN A 511 14.60 -3.35 -16.48
C ASN A 511 15.59 -2.83 -15.43
N ARG A 512 16.85 -2.61 -15.84
CA ARG A 512 17.88 -2.05 -14.96
C ARG A 512 17.60 -0.59 -14.62
N ASP A 513 17.16 0.20 -15.59
CA ASP A 513 16.75 1.60 -15.37
C ASP A 513 15.61 1.66 -14.33
N LEU A 514 14.56 0.83 -14.50
CA LEU A 514 13.44 0.72 -13.54
C LEU A 514 13.90 0.27 -12.14
N ALA A 515 14.79 -0.74 -12.08
CA ALA A 515 15.34 -1.27 -10.83
C ALA A 515 16.18 -0.25 -10.04
N ASP A 516 17.05 0.52 -10.72
CA ASP A 516 17.81 1.60 -10.08
C ASP A 516 16.86 2.68 -9.55
N LEU A 517 15.88 3.12 -10.34
CA LEU A 517 14.92 4.15 -9.91
C LEU A 517 14.14 3.71 -8.67
N ILE A 518 13.59 2.49 -8.64
CA ILE A 518 12.82 1.99 -7.50
C ILE A 518 13.71 1.79 -6.27
N GLN A 519 14.85 1.10 -6.41
CA GLN A 519 15.75 0.89 -5.26
C GLN A 519 16.27 2.21 -4.71
N THR A 520 16.63 3.15 -5.58
CA THR A 520 17.14 4.46 -5.18
C THR A 520 16.09 5.26 -4.43
N GLN A 521 14.87 5.37 -4.97
CA GLN A 521 13.82 6.14 -4.31
C GLN A 521 13.43 5.55 -2.94
N VAL A 522 13.33 4.22 -2.84
CA VAL A 522 13.04 3.54 -1.57
C VAL A 522 14.16 3.76 -0.55
N VAL A 523 15.43 3.53 -0.93
CA VAL A 523 16.57 3.69 -0.01
C VAL A 523 16.73 5.14 0.45
N GLU A 524 16.54 6.13 -0.42
CA GLU A 524 16.69 7.54 -0.07
C GLU A 524 15.57 8.02 0.88
N ASP A 525 14.31 7.68 0.59
CA ASP A 525 13.18 8.01 1.47
C ASP A 525 13.31 7.32 2.84
N LEU A 526 13.72 6.04 2.88
CA LEU A 526 13.90 5.30 4.12
C LEU A 526 15.07 5.81 4.96
N ARG A 527 16.16 6.29 4.33
CA ARG A 527 17.25 6.98 5.04
C ARG A 527 16.81 8.32 5.61
N ALA A 528 16.02 9.07 4.87
CA ALA A 528 15.50 10.37 5.31
C ALA A 528 14.46 10.23 6.45
N ARG A 529 13.56 9.24 6.38
CA ARG A 529 12.41 9.09 7.31
C ARG A 529 12.60 8.09 8.46
N TYR A 530 13.43 7.06 8.30
CA TYR A 530 13.53 5.98 9.27
C TYR A 530 14.95 5.83 9.80
N ASP A 531 15.83 5.19 9.02
CA ASP A 531 17.18 4.83 9.46
C ASP A 531 18.23 5.36 8.46
N PRO A 532 19.02 6.39 8.82
CA PRO A 532 20.11 6.88 7.96
C PRO A 532 21.11 5.80 7.54
N ALA A 533 21.21 4.70 8.31
CA ALA A 533 22.02 3.54 8.00
C ALA A 533 21.27 2.43 7.22
N TRP A 534 20.08 2.71 6.64
CA TRP A 534 19.31 1.72 5.88
C TRP A 534 20.16 1.12 4.76
N ASN A 535 20.29 -0.20 4.76
CA ASN A 535 21.20 -0.89 3.86
C ASN A 535 20.67 -0.93 2.42
N ARG A 536 21.52 -0.49 1.48
CA ARG A 536 21.32 -0.71 0.04
C ARG A 536 22.05 -1.98 -0.34
N ARG A 537 21.32 -2.96 -0.88
CA ARG A 537 21.91 -4.20 -1.44
C ARG A 537 22.11 -4.03 -2.95
N GLN A 538 22.49 -5.09 -3.64
CA GLN A 538 22.86 -5.07 -5.06
C GLN A 538 21.70 -4.61 -5.97
N LEU A 539 22.03 -3.95 -7.08
CA LEU A 539 21.23 -4.04 -8.30
C LEU A 539 21.61 -5.34 -9.03
N ARG A 540 20.83 -6.40 -8.83
CA ARG A 540 21.20 -7.76 -9.26
C ARG A 540 20.62 -8.11 -10.62
N ASN A 541 21.49 -8.29 -11.62
CA ASN A 541 21.12 -9.01 -12.84
C ASN A 541 21.03 -10.51 -12.52
N ALA A 542 19.85 -11.13 -12.61
CA ALA A 542 19.66 -12.57 -12.36
C ALA A 542 18.38 -13.13 -13.01
N ASP A 543 18.42 -14.42 -13.35
CA ASP A 543 17.29 -15.17 -13.90
C ASP A 543 16.26 -15.54 -12.82
N TYR A 544 15.50 -14.54 -12.37
CA TYR A 544 14.31 -14.73 -11.55
C TYR A 544 13.09 -14.65 -12.46
N SER A 545 12.16 -15.59 -12.32
CA SER A 545 11.00 -15.72 -13.22
C SER A 545 10.24 -14.41 -13.45
N GLU A 546 10.06 -13.63 -12.38
CA GLU A 546 9.33 -12.35 -12.37
C GLU A 546 10.13 -11.16 -12.94
N ALA A 547 11.42 -11.33 -13.23
CA ALA A 547 12.30 -10.37 -13.89
C ALA A 547 12.71 -10.82 -15.32
N THR A 548 12.69 -12.12 -15.61
CA THR A 548 13.06 -12.71 -16.91
C THR A 548 11.87 -12.87 -17.85
N ARG A 549 10.74 -13.44 -17.37
CA ARG A 549 9.58 -13.77 -18.22
C ARG A 549 8.76 -12.58 -18.74
N PRO A 550 8.69 -11.41 -18.07
CA PRO A 550 7.93 -10.29 -18.63
C PRO A 550 8.47 -9.85 -20.00
N ASN A 551 7.55 -9.64 -20.93
CA ASN A 551 7.83 -9.08 -22.26
C ASN A 551 7.81 -7.54 -22.29
N MET A 552 7.68 -6.90 -21.11
CA MET A 552 7.68 -5.45 -20.88
C MET A 552 8.63 -5.11 -19.70
N PRO A 553 8.98 -3.83 -19.46
CA PRO A 553 9.87 -3.44 -18.37
C PRO A 553 9.46 -3.98 -16.99
N SER A 554 10.37 -4.68 -16.33
CA SER A 554 10.07 -5.49 -15.14
C SER A 554 11.17 -5.47 -14.08
N VAL A 555 10.76 -5.54 -12.81
CA VAL A 555 11.66 -5.65 -11.65
C VAL A 555 11.02 -6.50 -10.55
N LEU A 556 11.87 -7.23 -9.80
CA LEU A 556 11.52 -7.83 -8.52
C LEU A 556 12.24 -7.04 -7.41
N LEU A 557 11.48 -6.57 -6.43
CA LEU A 557 11.96 -5.84 -5.26
C LEU A 557 11.92 -6.75 -4.02
N GLU A 558 13.09 -6.99 -3.45
CA GLU A 558 13.28 -7.64 -2.14
C GLU A 558 13.50 -6.53 -1.10
N LEU A 559 12.43 -6.08 -0.44
CA LEU A 559 12.44 -4.81 0.32
C LEU A 559 13.38 -4.85 1.54
N LEU A 560 13.28 -5.92 2.32
CA LEU A 560 13.94 -6.19 3.60
C LEU A 560 13.82 -7.69 3.91
N SER A 561 14.23 -8.16 5.09
CA SER A 561 14.05 -9.57 5.49
C SER A 561 12.95 -9.78 6.52
N HIS A 562 12.06 -10.75 6.29
CA HIS A 562 11.06 -11.18 7.29
C HIS A 562 11.64 -12.02 8.43
N GLN A 563 12.88 -12.52 8.29
CA GLN A 563 13.58 -13.30 9.33
C GLN A 563 14.45 -12.44 10.25
N ASN A 564 14.64 -11.16 9.93
CA ASN A 564 15.44 -10.27 10.74
C ASN A 564 14.54 -9.41 11.65
N PHE A 565 14.77 -9.49 12.96
CA PHE A 565 13.90 -8.82 13.94
C PHE A 565 13.82 -7.30 13.73
N LEU A 566 14.95 -6.64 13.47
CA LEU A 566 14.97 -5.18 13.25
C LEU A 566 14.19 -4.77 12.00
N ASP A 567 14.26 -5.55 10.92
CA ASP A 567 13.47 -5.30 9.71
C ASP A 567 11.97 -5.46 9.99
N MET A 568 11.57 -6.45 10.79
CA MET A 568 10.17 -6.64 11.20
C MET A 568 9.64 -5.50 12.07
N LYS A 569 10.48 -4.86 12.90
CA LYS A 569 10.07 -3.65 13.65
C LYS A 569 9.64 -2.51 12.72
N PHE A 570 10.25 -2.40 11.54
CA PHE A 570 9.81 -1.45 10.51
C PHE A 570 8.59 -1.96 9.75
N VAL A 571 8.58 -3.22 9.32
CA VAL A 571 7.52 -3.77 8.45
C VAL A 571 6.14 -3.82 9.13
N LEU A 572 6.10 -3.92 10.45
CA LEU A 572 4.87 -3.92 11.24
C LEU A 572 4.34 -2.50 11.55
N ASP A 573 5.07 -1.43 11.19
CA ASP A 573 4.61 -0.05 11.34
C ASP A 573 3.84 0.42 10.09
N PRO A 574 2.54 0.74 10.16
CA PRO A 574 1.77 1.19 9.00
C PRO A 574 2.35 2.42 8.29
N ARG A 575 3.01 3.32 9.05
CA ARG A 575 3.66 4.53 8.50
C ARG A 575 4.79 4.18 7.54
N PHE A 576 5.57 3.15 7.87
CA PHE A 576 6.63 2.63 7.01
C PHE A 576 6.05 2.00 5.74
N ARG A 577 4.92 1.29 5.84
CA ARG A 577 4.23 0.70 4.68
C ARG A 577 3.75 1.78 3.70
N PHE A 578 3.13 2.85 4.21
CA PHE A 578 2.72 4.01 3.42
C PHE A 578 3.91 4.65 2.69
N ASP A 579 5.00 4.94 3.39
CA ASP A 579 6.17 5.62 2.81
C ASP A 579 6.88 4.78 1.74
N VAL A 580 7.00 3.47 1.95
CA VAL A 580 7.54 2.54 0.92
C VAL A 580 6.63 2.51 -0.31
N GLY A 581 5.30 2.43 -0.12
CA GLY A 581 4.35 2.53 -1.23
C GLY A 581 4.52 3.83 -2.02
N ARG A 582 4.65 4.97 -1.32
CA ARG A 582 4.89 6.29 -1.93
C ARG A 582 6.21 6.35 -2.68
N ALA A 583 7.28 5.78 -2.15
CA ALA A 583 8.59 5.72 -2.80
C ALA A 583 8.53 4.92 -4.11
N ILE A 584 7.89 3.75 -4.10
CA ILE A 584 7.71 2.90 -5.29
C ILE A 584 6.89 3.64 -6.36
N TYR A 585 5.77 4.25 -5.98
CA TYR A 585 4.94 5.06 -6.89
C TYR A 585 5.73 6.22 -7.52
N LYS A 586 6.49 7.00 -6.74
CA LYS A 586 7.34 8.09 -7.26
C LYS A 586 8.32 7.58 -8.32
N ALA A 587 8.95 6.43 -8.10
CA ALA A 587 9.88 5.84 -9.05
C ALA A 587 9.20 5.32 -10.34
N MET A 588 8.05 4.65 -10.24
CA MET A 588 7.27 4.19 -11.40
C MET A 588 6.83 5.37 -12.29
N LEU A 589 6.29 6.43 -11.67
CA LEU A 589 5.87 7.63 -12.39
C LEU A 589 7.02 8.28 -13.17
N ARG A 590 8.18 8.45 -12.53
CA ARG A 590 9.39 9.02 -13.15
C ARG A 590 9.92 8.14 -14.28
N PHE A 591 9.92 6.82 -14.11
CA PHE A 591 10.29 5.88 -15.16
C PHE A 591 9.37 6.03 -16.38
N LEU A 592 8.04 5.98 -16.18
CA LEU A 592 7.06 6.08 -17.28
C LEU A 592 7.08 7.45 -17.97
N SER A 593 7.24 8.53 -17.21
CA SER A 593 7.52 9.88 -17.72
C SER A 593 8.69 9.88 -18.72
N VAL A 594 9.82 9.25 -18.34
CA VAL A 594 11.00 9.15 -19.20
C VAL A 594 10.74 8.25 -20.41
N GLN A 595 10.07 7.11 -20.24
CA GLN A 595 9.73 6.19 -21.35
C GLN A 595 8.89 6.88 -22.44
N TYR A 596 7.92 7.74 -22.05
CA TYR A 596 7.00 8.38 -23.00
C TYR A 596 7.32 9.84 -23.34
N GLY A 597 8.32 10.45 -22.69
CA GLY A 597 8.70 11.85 -22.91
C GLY A 597 7.64 12.84 -22.43
N GLU A 598 6.99 12.55 -21.31
CA GLU A 598 5.86 13.31 -20.76
C GLU A 598 6.25 13.97 -19.42
N PRO A 599 5.80 15.20 -19.12
CA PRO A 599 6.01 15.81 -17.82
C PRO A 599 5.16 15.12 -16.74
N TYR A 600 5.71 14.99 -15.54
CA TYR A 600 5.01 14.41 -14.39
C TYR A 600 4.85 15.41 -13.23
N LEU A 601 3.88 15.13 -12.35
CA LEU A 601 3.81 15.66 -10.99
C LEU A 601 3.45 14.50 -10.04
N VAL A 602 3.98 14.50 -8.83
CA VAL A 602 3.62 13.51 -7.81
C VAL A 602 2.34 13.97 -7.09
N GLN A 603 1.46 13.03 -6.72
CA GLN A 603 0.23 13.35 -5.99
C GLN A 603 0.52 13.92 -4.58
N PRO A 604 -0.33 14.83 -4.06
CA PRO A 604 -0.15 15.43 -2.74
C PRO A 604 -0.22 14.42 -1.57
N LEU A 605 0.18 14.88 -0.39
CA LEU A 605 -0.10 14.21 0.89
C LEU A 605 -1.51 14.61 1.41
N PRO A 606 -2.12 13.80 2.30
CA PRO A 606 -3.37 14.15 2.96
C PRO A 606 -3.32 15.50 3.67
N VAL A 607 -4.45 16.20 3.71
CA VAL A 607 -4.61 17.45 4.47
C VAL A 607 -4.59 17.19 5.98
N THR A 608 -4.30 18.22 6.78
CA THR A 608 -4.27 18.14 8.25
C THR A 608 -5.10 19.27 8.87
N HIS A 609 -5.27 19.27 10.20
CA HIS A 609 -6.06 20.28 10.92
C HIS A 609 -7.49 20.40 10.36
N PHE A 610 -8.13 19.26 10.07
CA PHE A 610 -9.46 19.27 9.48
C PHE A 610 -10.48 19.72 10.54
N THR A 611 -11.44 20.56 10.14
CA THR A 611 -12.56 20.99 10.98
C THR A 611 -13.87 20.94 10.20
N ALA A 612 -14.95 20.60 10.90
CA ALA A 612 -16.31 20.62 10.39
C ALA A 612 -17.23 21.27 11.44
N GLU A 613 -17.54 22.55 11.24
CA GLU A 613 -18.31 23.37 12.17
C GLU A 613 -19.69 23.70 11.60
N LEU A 614 -20.77 23.60 12.39
CA LEU A 614 -22.08 24.13 11.97
C LEU A 614 -22.04 25.66 11.84
N ASP A 615 -22.79 26.21 10.88
CA ASP A 615 -22.92 27.66 10.68
C ASP A 615 -24.30 28.20 11.11
N ASP A 616 -24.36 29.50 11.42
CA ASP A 616 -25.59 30.19 11.88
C ASP A 616 -26.72 30.21 10.84
N ARG A 617 -26.47 29.77 9.60
CA ARG A 617 -27.44 29.74 8.49
C ARG A 617 -28.01 28.33 8.28
N GLY A 618 -27.64 27.36 9.13
CA GLY A 618 -28.11 25.98 9.05
C GLY A 618 -27.32 25.10 8.08
N GLY A 619 -26.14 25.55 7.67
CA GLY A 619 -25.14 24.77 6.95
C GLY A 619 -24.00 24.29 7.84
N ALA A 620 -22.87 23.95 7.21
CA ALA A 620 -21.58 23.76 7.86
C ALA A 620 -20.44 24.42 7.08
N VAL A 621 -19.37 24.73 7.80
CA VAL A 621 -18.09 25.24 7.32
C VAL A 621 -17.02 24.19 7.55
N LEU A 622 -16.30 23.86 6.49
CA LEU A 622 -15.19 22.93 6.49
C LEU A 622 -13.88 23.70 6.29
N ARG A 623 -12.84 23.41 7.08
CA ARG A 623 -11.51 24.03 6.99
C ARG A 623 -10.41 22.99 7.16
N TRP A 624 -9.26 23.18 6.50
CA TRP A 624 -8.10 22.31 6.64
C TRP A 624 -6.81 23.06 6.27
N LYS A 625 -5.66 22.41 6.41
CA LYS A 625 -4.37 22.91 5.90
C LYS A 625 -3.78 21.96 4.84
N PRO A 626 -3.11 22.49 3.80
CA PRO A 626 -2.26 21.67 2.93
C PRO A 626 -1.10 21.07 3.74
N ARG A 627 -0.65 19.88 3.34
CA ARG A 627 0.54 19.24 3.90
C ARG A 627 1.67 19.24 2.85
N GLU A 628 2.82 19.78 3.23
CA GLU A 628 4.02 19.73 2.40
C GLU A 628 4.67 18.34 2.44
N ASP A 629 5.25 17.91 1.32
CA ASP A 629 6.13 16.74 1.25
C ASP A 629 7.58 17.20 1.11
N PRO A 630 8.40 17.18 2.18
CA PRO A 630 9.79 17.64 2.12
C PRO A 630 10.68 16.73 1.24
N LEU A 631 10.22 15.53 0.86
CA LEU A 631 10.93 14.60 -0.03
C LEU A 631 10.38 14.61 -1.46
N GLU A 632 9.39 15.45 -1.75
CA GLU A 632 8.84 15.63 -3.09
C GLU A 632 8.15 16.99 -3.26
N PRO A 633 8.92 18.07 -3.53
CA PRO A 633 8.36 19.41 -3.70
C PRO A 633 7.34 19.54 -4.84
N SER A 634 7.30 18.62 -5.82
CA SER A 634 6.26 18.64 -6.87
C SER A 634 4.87 18.23 -6.36
N ALA A 635 4.78 17.64 -5.17
CA ALA A 635 3.52 17.19 -4.56
C ALA A 635 2.66 18.30 -3.94
N THR A 636 2.89 19.58 -4.30
CA THR A 636 2.09 20.70 -3.82
C THR A 636 0.63 20.57 -4.30
N PRO A 637 -0.38 20.73 -3.41
CA PRO A 637 -1.77 20.73 -3.81
C PRO A 637 -2.16 22.02 -4.54
N THR A 638 -3.12 21.89 -5.46
CA THR A 638 -3.66 23.01 -6.26
C THR A 638 -5.17 23.19 -6.08
N ARG A 639 -5.85 22.10 -5.73
CA ARG A 639 -7.30 21.93 -5.56
C ARG A 639 -7.52 20.90 -4.45
N TYR A 640 -8.75 20.78 -3.98
CA TYR A 640 -9.19 19.74 -3.05
C TYR A 640 -10.51 19.14 -3.51
N ILE A 641 -10.84 17.93 -3.05
CA ILE A 641 -12.16 17.32 -3.24
C ILE A 641 -12.75 17.06 -1.86
N VAL A 642 -13.95 17.59 -1.63
CA VAL A 642 -14.75 17.33 -0.43
C VAL A 642 -15.73 16.21 -0.78
N TYR A 643 -15.61 15.08 -0.08
CA TYR A 643 -16.55 13.96 -0.18
C TYR A 643 -17.57 14.02 0.95
N THR A 644 -18.83 13.71 0.66
CA THR A 644 -19.92 13.70 1.64
C THR A 644 -20.52 12.30 1.78
N ARG A 645 -20.75 11.84 3.01
CA ARG A 645 -21.60 10.70 3.35
C ARG A 645 -22.77 11.20 4.20
N LEU A 646 -23.96 10.71 3.90
CA LEU A 646 -25.16 10.88 4.74
C LEU A 646 -25.39 9.60 5.55
N GLU A 647 -25.55 9.74 6.88
CA GLU A 647 -25.80 8.60 7.80
C GLU A 647 -24.72 7.49 7.65
N ASP A 648 -25.12 6.22 7.73
CA ASP A 648 -24.28 5.01 7.57
C ASP A 648 -24.02 4.62 6.10
N GLY A 649 -24.35 5.52 5.17
CA GLY A 649 -24.28 5.31 3.73
C GLY A 649 -22.86 5.26 3.15
N GLY A 650 -22.76 5.46 1.84
CA GLY A 650 -21.48 5.61 1.14
C GLY A 650 -21.08 7.08 0.99
N PHE A 651 -19.81 7.31 0.65
CA PHE A 651 -19.38 8.63 0.18
C PHE A 651 -19.83 8.85 -1.27
N ASP A 652 -20.18 10.09 -1.59
CA ASP A 652 -20.47 10.56 -2.95
C ASP A 652 -19.23 10.57 -3.87
N ASN A 653 -19.38 11.06 -5.10
CA ASN A 653 -18.26 11.22 -6.04
C ASN A 653 -17.34 12.42 -5.73
N GLY A 654 -17.63 13.17 -4.66
CA GLY A 654 -16.89 14.36 -4.25
C GLY A 654 -17.19 15.63 -5.07
N LYS A 655 -16.98 16.78 -4.42
CA LYS A 655 -17.10 18.11 -5.01
C LYS A 655 -15.75 18.82 -4.96
N ILE A 656 -15.26 19.27 -6.12
CA ILE A 656 -13.99 19.99 -6.22
C ILE A 656 -14.10 21.42 -5.67
N VAL A 657 -13.06 21.86 -4.94
CA VAL A 657 -12.91 23.22 -4.42
C VAL A 657 -11.48 23.74 -4.62
N ASN A 658 -11.33 25.04 -4.78
CA ASN A 658 -10.05 25.69 -5.12
C ASN A 658 -9.33 26.30 -3.91
N THR A 659 -9.92 26.19 -2.72
CA THR A 659 -9.43 26.77 -1.45
C THR A 659 -9.40 25.71 -0.37
N PRO A 660 -8.58 25.85 0.68
CA PRO A 660 -8.57 24.95 1.84
C PRO A 660 -9.76 25.20 2.80
N PHE A 661 -10.95 25.36 2.20
CA PHE A 661 -12.19 25.78 2.81
C PHE A 661 -13.36 25.39 1.91
N ALA A 662 -14.45 24.92 2.49
CA ALA A 662 -15.72 24.72 1.80
C ALA A 662 -16.92 25.07 2.70
N GLY A 663 -17.97 25.64 2.11
CA GLY A 663 -19.30 25.75 2.72
C GLY A 663 -20.21 24.64 2.23
N VAL A 664 -21.02 24.08 3.12
CA VAL A 664 -22.05 23.07 2.85
C VAL A 664 -23.39 23.61 3.32
N ASP A 665 -24.25 24.00 2.39
CA ASP A 665 -25.53 24.63 2.70
C ASP A 665 -26.66 23.60 2.93
N ASN A 666 -27.72 24.01 3.63
CA ASN A 666 -29.00 23.28 3.76
C ASN A 666 -28.89 21.87 4.39
N LEU A 667 -28.23 21.75 5.54
CA LEU A 667 -28.20 20.48 6.28
C LEU A 667 -29.59 20.13 6.82
N ALA A 668 -30.05 18.92 6.54
CA ALA A 668 -31.33 18.42 7.05
C ALA A 668 -31.28 18.22 8.57
N PRO A 669 -32.24 18.75 9.35
CA PRO A 669 -32.28 18.54 10.79
C PRO A 669 -32.37 17.05 11.17
N GLY A 670 -31.66 16.66 12.23
CA GLY A 670 -31.60 15.29 12.74
C GLY A 670 -30.79 14.32 11.86
N LYS A 671 -30.07 14.81 10.84
CA LYS A 671 -29.20 13.99 9.98
C LYS A 671 -27.72 14.23 10.25
N ILE A 672 -26.95 13.14 10.26
CA ILE A 672 -25.50 13.19 10.36
C ILE A 672 -24.91 13.26 8.96
N TYR A 673 -24.09 14.28 8.73
CA TYR A 673 -23.28 14.45 7.53
C TYR A 673 -21.82 14.24 7.91
N SER A 674 -21.19 13.24 7.28
CA SER A 674 -19.76 12.96 7.43
C SER A 674 -19.00 13.42 6.19
N PHE A 675 -17.81 13.99 6.40
CA PHE A 675 -16.97 14.58 5.37
C PHE A 675 -15.55 14.02 5.45
N LYS A 676 -14.90 13.93 4.30
CA LYS A 676 -13.45 13.76 4.19
C LYS A 676 -12.92 14.57 3.02
N VAL A 677 -11.66 14.99 3.09
CA VAL A 677 -11.05 15.85 2.09
C VAL A 677 -9.81 15.20 1.51
N SER A 678 -9.68 15.19 0.18
CA SER A 678 -8.43 14.85 -0.51
C SER A 678 -7.80 16.09 -1.14
N ALA A 679 -6.48 16.10 -1.22
CA ALA A 679 -5.67 17.12 -1.86
C ALA A 679 -5.29 16.69 -3.28
N VAL A 680 -5.37 17.61 -4.24
CA VAL A 680 -5.29 17.29 -5.68
C VAL A 680 -4.34 18.23 -6.43
N ASN A 681 -3.54 17.64 -7.32
CA ASN A 681 -2.81 18.34 -8.38
C ASN A 681 -2.95 17.58 -9.72
N ASP A 682 -2.29 18.04 -10.79
CA ASP A 682 -2.40 17.35 -12.09
C ASP A 682 -1.75 15.95 -12.08
N GLY A 683 -0.96 15.62 -11.04
CA GLY A 683 -0.32 14.33 -10.83
C GLY A 683 -1.22 13.26 -10.22
N GLY A 684 -2.26 13.66 -9.48
CA GLY A 684 -3.19 12.75 -8.82
C GLY A 684 -3.86 13.33 -7.58
N GLU A 685 -4.45 12.41 -6.81
CA GLU A 685 -5.22 12.65 -5.59
C GLU A 685 -4.56 11.99 -4.37
N SER A 686 -4.49 12.71 -3.25
CA SER A 686 -3.95 12.16 -2.00
C SER A 686 -4.84 11.06 -1.41
N PHE A 687 -4.35 10.34 -0.41
CA PHE A 687 -5.25 9.69 0.55
C PHE A 687 -6.12 10.77 1.23
N PRO A 688 -7.34 10.42 1.68
CA PRO A 688 -8.21 11.37 2.36
C PRO A 688 -7.65 11.78 3.72
N SER A 689 -8.20 12.87 4.28
CA SER A 689 -8.18 13.15 5.71
C SER A 689 -8.89 12.06 6.52
N GLU A 690 -8.82 12.18 7.85
CA GLU A 690 -9.83 11.61 8.75
C GLU A 690 -11.26 12.01 8.35
N ILE A 691 -12.25 11.31 8.91
CA ILE A 691 -13.67 11.55 8.66
C ILE A 691 -14.27 12.34 9.83
N LEU A 692 -14.62 13.58 9.56
CA LEU A 692 -15.30 14.46 10.50
C LEU A 692 -16.80 14.49 10.22
N ALA A 693 -17.61 14.67 11.25
CA ALA A 693 -19.07 14.64 11.16
C ALA A 693 -19.72 15.86 11.82
N VAL A 694 -20.90 16.23 11.32
CA VAL A 694 -21.78 17.23 11.94
C VAL A 694 -23.21 16.72 11.97
N CYS A 695 -23.98 17.18 12.95
CA CYS A 695 -25.44 17.00 12.95
C CYS A 695 -26.08 18.26 13.50
N ARG A 696 -27.03 18.83 12.76
CA ARG A 696 -27.86 19.94 13.21
C ARG A 696 -29.20 19.41 13.70
N GLN A 697 -29.64 19.79 14.89
CA GLN A 697 -30.99 19.56 15.39
C GLN A 697 -31.88 20.78 15.14
N ALA A 698 -33.20 20.60 15.17
CA ALA A 698 -34.15 21.69 14.93
C ALA A 698 -34.14 22.72 16.08
N ASP A 699 -34.13 22.24 17.33
CA ASP A 699 -34.37 23.04 18.53
C ASP A 699 -33.11 23.31 19.38
N SER A 700 -31.92 22.89 18.91
CA SER A 700 -30.67 23.02 19.66
C SER A 700 -29.93 24.32 19.31
N LEU A 701 -29.84 25.24 20.29
CA LEU A 701 -29.34 26.60 20.13
C LEU A 701 -27.80 26.74 20.09
N ARG A 702 -27.04 25.74 20.52
CA ARG A 702 -25.57 25.70 20.43
C ARG A 702 -25.08 24.28 20.19
N PRO A 703 -24.14 24.04 19.24
CA PRO A 703 -23.53 22.75 19.08
C PRO A 703 -22.64 22.37 20.26
N VAL A 704 -22.44 21.07 20.45
CA VAL A 704 -21.31 20.51 21.19
C VAL A 704 -20.16 20.19 20.22
N LEU A 705 -18.95 19.98 20.73
CA LEU A 705 -17.79 19.64 19.90
C LEU A 705 -17.34 18.20 20.14
N ILE A 706 -17.13 17.44 19.07
CA ILE A 706 -16.35 16.20 19.10
C ILE A 706 -14.93 16.50 18.62
N VAL A 707 -13.92 16.16 19.41
CA VAL A 707 -12.51 16.22 19.04
C VAL A 707 -12.05 14.80 18.75
N ASN A 708 -11.72 14.51 17.49
CA ASN A 708 -11.04 13.28 17.14
C ASN A 708 -9.56 13.43 17.46
N GLY A 709 -9.14 12.87 18.60
CA GLY A 709 -7.74 12.75 19.00
C GLY A 709 -7.25 11.31 18.97
N PHE A 710 -7.90 10.42 18.22
CA PHE A 710 -7.40 9.08 17.96
C PHE A 710 -6.95 9.00 16.49
N ASP A 711 -5.72 9.44 16.23
CA ASP A 711 -5.06 9.35 14.92
C ASP A 711 -3.91 8.33 14.91
N ARG A 712 -3.54 7.77 16.07
CA ARG A 712 -2.48 6.77 16.21
C ARG A 712 -2.61 5.61 15.23
N ILE A 713 -1.53 5.41 14.48
CA ILE A 713 -1.20 4.18 13.75
C ILE A 713 0.23 3.76 14.12
N SER A 714 0.45 2.50 14.52
CA SER A 714 1.75 2.05 14.99
C SER A 714 1.95 0.55 14.88
N GLY A 715 3.21 0.12 14.84
CA GLY A 715 3.57 -1.27 15.08
C GLY A 715 3.40 -1.70 16.55
N PRO A 716 3.51 -3.00 16.83
CA PRO A 716 3.38 -3.58 18.17
C PRO A 716 4.58 -3.31 19.07
N GLY A 717 4.35 -3.41 20.38
CA GLY A 717 5.38 -3.33 21.41
C GLY A 717 6.44 -4.43 21.28
N VAL A 718 7.63 -4.17 21.82
CA VAL A 718 8.84 -4.98 21.57
C VAL A 718 9.52 -5.37 22.88
N LEU A 719 9.99 -6.62 22.95
CA LEU A 719 10.90 -7.15 23.97
C LEU A 719 12.30 -7.28 23.39
N GLU A 720 13.30 -6.73 24.08
CA GLU A 720 14.73 -7.00 23.84
C GLU A 720 15.43 -7.15 25.20
N ALA A 721 15.61 -8.39 25.67
CA ALA A 721 16.10 -8.70 27.02
C ALA A 721 17.00 -9.95 27.03
N GLY A 722 18.31 -9.73 26.93
CA GLY A 722 19.31 -10.81 26.99
C GLY A 722 19.22 -11.75 25.78
N GLU A 723 18.73 -12.97 26.00
CA GLU A 723 18.46 -13.93 24.92
C GLU A 723 17.01 -13.92 24.40
N PHE A 724 16.13 -13.14 25.03
CA PHE A 724 14.73 -13.03 24.62
C PHE A 724 14.49 -11.78 23.77
N GLN A 725 13.97 -11.97 22.56
CA GLN A 725 13.66 -10.90 21.61
C GLN A 725 12.37 -11.22 20.85
N GLY A 726 11.49 -10.23 20.67
CA GLY A 726 10.21 -10.45 19.98
C GLY A 726 9.20 -9.33 20.17
N PHE A 727 7.96 -9.59 19.76
CA PHE A 727 6.86 -8.64 19.86
C PHE A 727 5.93 -8.99 21.03
N LEU A 728 5.59 -7.99 21.86
CA LEU A 728 4.72 -8.10 23.03
C LEU A 728 3.37 -7.46 22.75
N SER A 729 2.59 -8.12 21.91
CA SER A 729 1.19 -7.79 21.63
C SER A 729 0.32 -7.56 22.87
N TRP A 730 0.53 -8.32 23.94
CA TRP A 730 -0.20 -8.17 25.20
C TRP A 730 0.17 -6.91 26.02
N LEU A 731 1.27 -6.23 25.67
CA LEU A 731 1.67 -4.93 26.23
C LEU A 731 1.18 -3.77 25.35
N ASP A 732 1.33 -3.92 24.03
CA ASP A 732 0.79 -3.04 23.00
C ASP A 732 0.74 -3.81 21.67
N ARG A 733 -0.43 -3.95 21.07
CA ARG A 733 -0.61 -4.57 19.75
C ARG A 733 -0.24 -3.63 18.61
N GLY A 734 0.00 -2.36 18.91
CA GLY A 734 -0.03 -1.29 17.95
C GLY A 734 -1.45 -1.00 17.48
N VAL A 735 -1.55 -0.21 16.42
CA VAL A 735 -2.81 0.20 15.80
C VAL A 735 -2.63 0.16 14.28
N PRO A 736 -3.31 -0.75 13.57
CA PRO A 736 -3.30 -0.75 12.11
C PRO A 736 -3.95 0.50 11.52
N ASP A 737 -3.51 0.93 10.34
CA ASP A 737 -4.19 1.95 9.53
C ASP A 737 -5.37 1.29 8.80
N GLY A 738 -6.60 1.65 9.19
CA GLY A 738 -7.84 1.06 8.68
C GLY A 738 -8.04 -0.39 9.09
N LYS A 739 -7.28 -1.31 8.48
CA LYS A 739 -7.39 -2.77 8.60
C LYS A 739 -6.02 -3.46 8.48
N GLU A 740 -5.77 -4.47 9.30
CA GLU A 740 -4.63 -5.41 9.14
C GLU A 740 -5.10 -6.68 8.44
N ILE A 741 -4.28 -7.19 7.52
CA ILE A 741 -4.57 -8.34 6.66
C ILE A 741 -3.39 -9.34 6.56
N GLY A 742 -2.25 -9.03 7.20
CA GLY A 742 -1.04 -9.86 7.22
C GLY A 742 -0.66 -10.43 8.58
N PHE A 743 -1.49 -10.23 9.62
CA PHE A 743 -1.28 -10.85 10.93
C PHE A 743 -1.63 -12.34 10.89
N THR A 744 -0.75 -13.21 11.40
CA THR A 744 -0.99 -14.66 11.47
C THR A 744 -1.42 -15.13 12.86
N GLY A 745 -0.88 -14.49 13.89
CA GLY A 745 -1.11 -14.84 15.29
C GLY A 745 0.06 -14.46 16.20
N GLU A 746 -0.09 -14.74 17.50
CA GLU A 746 0.89 -14.40 18.53
C GLU A 746 2.24 -15.11 18.39
N GLN A 747 3.33 -14.39 18.68
CA GLN A 747 4.67 -14.96 18.84
C GLN A 747 4.73 -15.80 20.13
N TYR A 748 5.27 -17.01 20.03
CA TYR A 748 5.46 -17.93 21.16
C TYR A 748 6.93 -18.32 21.41
N ASP A 749 7.81 -18.21 20.41
CA ASP A 749 9.25 -18.44 20.58
C ASP A 749 10.03 -17.12 20.56
N PHE A 750 10.48 -16.70 21.74
CA PHE A 750 11.24 -15.47 21.94
C PHE A 750 12.75 -15.70 22.04
N ASN A 751 13.23 -16.95 22.09
CA ASN A 751 14.66 -17.20 22.30
C ASN A 751 15.44 -17.03 20.99
N ARG A 752 16.36 -16.07 20.94
CA ARG A 752 17.27 -15.80 19.80
C ARG A 752 18.12 -17.02 19.37
N ASN A 753 18.30 -17.98 20.27
CA ASN A 753 19.09 -19.19 20.07
C ASN A 753 18.26 -20.37 19.53
N SER A 754 16.94 -20.22 19.42
CA SER A 754 16.05 -21.24 18.85
C SER A 754 16.28 -21.42 17.36
N ALA A 755 16.89 -22.54 16.98
CA ALA A 755 17.27 -22.83 15.60
C ALA A 755 16.07 -23.10 14.67
N TYR A 756 16.11 -22.49 13.48
CA TYR A 756 15.22 -22.85 12.37
C TYR A 756 15.48 -24.29 11.91
N ARG A 757 14.41 -25.09 11.84
CA ARG A 757 14.42 -26.50 11.38
C ARG A 757 13.56 -26.73 10.14
N GLY A 758 12.67 -25.80 9.80
CA GLY A 758 11.71 -25.90 8.69
C GLY A 758 10.47 -25.05 8.96
N ASN A 759 9.51 -25.04 8.04
CA ASN A 759 8.26 -24.27 8.19
C ASN A 759 7.45 -24.71 9.43
N ASP A 760 7.50 -26.00 9.79
CA ASP A 760 6.85 -26.59 10.97
C ASP A 760 7.70 -26.49 12.26
N GLY A 761 8.90 -25.91 12.18
CA GLY A 761 9.80 -25.72 13.31
C GLY A 761 10.65 -24.46 13.14
N PRO A 762 10.05 -23.26 13.17
CA PRO A 762 10.67 -22.06 12.61
C PRO A 762 11.71 -21.39 13.52
N GLY A 763 11.76 -21.72 14.82
CA GLY A 763 12.76 -21.18 15.75
C GLY A 763 12.42 -19.77 16.22
N HIS A 764 13.43 -18.93 16.44
CA HIS A 764 13.24 -17.56 16.95
C HIS A 764 12.21 -16.78 16.12
N GLY A 765 11.20 -16.20 16.78
CA GLY A 765 10.11 -15.48 16.14
C GLY A 765 8.87 -16.33 15.85
N ALA A 766 8.89 -17.65 16.10
CA ALA A 766 7.77 -18.55 15.82
C ALA A 766 6.42 -17.99 16.31
N SER A 767 5.44 -17.93 15.41
CA SER A 767 4.12 -17.36 15.67
C SER A 767 2.99 -18.34 15.33
N VAL A 768 1.85 -18.25 16.03
CA VAL A 768 0.68 -19.10 15.78
C VAL A 768 -0.08 -18.68 14.51
N SER A 769 -1.13 -19.43 14.14
CA SER A 769 -1.81 -19.31 12.84
C SER A 769 -3.32 -19.05 12.95
N GLU A 770 -3.80 -18.56 14.08
CA GLU A 770 -5.24 -18.48 14.40
C GLU A 770 -5.97 -17.37 13.62
N GLN A 771 -5.26 -16.35 13.13
CA GLN A 771 -5.82 -15.19 12.45
C GLN A 771 -5.47 -15.12 10.94
N GLU A 772 -4.92 -16.19 10.38
CA GLU A 772 -4.47 -16.19 8.97
C GLU A 772 -5.63 -16.02 7.98
N GLY A 773 -5.57 -14.94 7.18
CA GLY A 773 -6.64 -14.59 6.25
C GLY A 773 -7.86 -13.93 6.92
N MET A 774 -7.78 -13.60 8.21
CA MET A 774 -8.72 -12.67 8.83
C MET A 774 -8.35 -11.23 8.45
N VAL A 775 -9.38 -10.40 8.36
CA VAL A 775 -9.27 -8.95 8.23
C VAL A 775 -9.59 -8.34 9.59
N ILE A 776 -8.62 -7.69 10.21
CA ILE A 776 -8.68 -7.19 11.59
C ILE A 776 -8.83 -5.68 11.57
N ALA A 777 -9.79 -5.14 12.33
CA ALA A 777 -10.01 -3.70 12.44
C ALA A 777 -8.83 -2.95 13.08
N GLY A 778 -8.46 -1.81 12.49
CA GLY A 778 -7.52 -0.84 13.03
C GLY A 778 -8.19 0.51 13.31
N ASN A 779 -7.44 1.60 13.17
CA ASN A 779 -8.00 2.94 13.23
C ASN A 779 -8.77 3.26 11.94
N THR A 780 -10.09 3.41 12.04
CA THR A 780 -10.96 3.74 10.90
C THR A 780 -11.07 5.25 10.62
N PHE A 781 -10.58 6.09 11.55
CA PHE A 781 -10.70 7.56 11.53
C PHE A 781 -12.13 8.09 11.37
N ASP A 782 -13.16 7.31 11.75
CA ASP A 782 -14.59 7.61 11.56
C ASP A 782 -15.38 7.65 12.90
N TYR A 783 -14.68 7.73 14.02
CA TYR A 783 -15.29 7.73 15.34
C TYR A 783 -16.15 8.97 15.67
N PRO A 784 -15.96 10.16 15.07
CA PRO A 784 -16.93 11.25 15.18
C PRO A 784 -18.34 10.89 14.73
N TYR A 785 -18.50 9.97 13.77
CA TYR A 785 -19.81 9.42 13.43
C TYR A 785 -20.39 8.55 14.57
N VAL A 786 -19.57 7.68 15.16
CA VAL A 786 -19.97 6.77 16.25
C VAL A 786 -20.38 7.52 17.51
N HIS A 787 -19.61 8.55 17.92
CA HIS A 787 -19.96 9.42 19.04
C HIS A 787 -21.15 10.32 18.70
N GLY A 788 -21.18 10.85 17.48
CA GLY A 788 -22.27 11.68 16.95
C GLY A 788 -23.64 10.99 16.94
N LEU A 789 -23.70 9.69 16.66
CA LEU A 789 -24.92 8.89 16.79
C LEU A 789 -25.51 8.98 18.21
N ALA A 790 -24.67 8.81 19.23
CA ALA A 790 -25.09 8.85 20.63
C ALA A 790 -25.50 10.27 21.08
N LEU A 791 -24.78 11.31 20.65
CA LEU A 791 -25.15 12.71 20.92
C LEU A 791 -26.47 13.10 20.25
N ARG A 792 -26.68 12.68 19.00
CA ARG A 792 -27.92 12.89 18.25
C ARG A 792 -29.12 12.24 18.92
N ALA A 793 -28.95 11.04 19.49
CA ALA A 793 -30.02 10.34 20.22
C ALA A 793 -30.56 11.13 21.43
N HIS A 794 -29.75 12.03 22.00
CA HIS A 794 -30.14 12.95 23.09
C HIS A 794 -30.50 14.37 22.60
N GLY A 795 -30.80 14.54 21.31
CA GLY A 795 -31.31 15.81 20.77
C GLY A 795 -30.26 16.93 20.67
N LEU A 796 -28.96 16.62 20.71
CA LEU A 796 -27.90 17.62 20.59
C LEU A 796 -27.45 17.81 19.14
N SER A 797 -27.21 19.08 18.78
CA SER A 797 -26.40 19.43 17.61
C SER A 797 -24.91 19.21 17.93
N PHE A 798 -24.10 18.81 16.95
CA PHE A 798 -22.65 18.72 17.12
C PHE A 798 -21.86 19.17 15.88
N SER A 799 -20.70 19.74 16.15
CA SER A 799 -19.56 19.96 15.24
C SER A 799 -18.46 18.94 15.53
N SER A 800 -17.46 18.80 14.66
CA SER A 800 -16.27 18.01 14.98
C SER A 800 -14.97 18.58 14.39
N THR A 801 -13.84 18.19 14.97
CA THR A 801 -12.50 18.70 14.62
C THR A 801 -11.42 17.66 14.87
N SER A 802 -10.31 17.76 14.16
CA SER A 802 -9.05 17.12 14.55
C SER A 802 -8.48 17.74 15.83
N ASP A 803 -7.58 17.03 16.49
CA ASP A 803 -6.86 17.50 17.67
C ASP A 803 -5.80 18.56 17.33
N GLU A 804 -5.13 18.51 16.16
CA GLU A 804 -4.13 19.51 15.79
C GLU A 804 -4.77 20.88 15.56
N ALA A 805 -6.00 20.91 15.04
CA ALA A 805 -6.80 22.13 14.94
C ALA A 805 -7.14 22.73 16.32
N VAL A 806 -7.29 21.90 17.36
CA VAL A 806 -7.43 22.37 18.76
C VAL A 806 -6.09 22.88 19.30
N MET A 807 -5.00 22.14 19.11
CA MET A 807 -3.66 22.52 19.57
C MET A 807 -3.23 23.88 19.01
N ASP A 808 -3.40 24.10 17.70
CA ASP A 808 -3.03 25.32 17.00
C ASP A 808 -4.09 26.45 17.11
N SER A 809 -5.11 26.31 17.96
CA SER A 809 -6.17 27.33 18.14
C SER A 809 -6.95 27.66 16.86
N SER A 810 -7.01 26.74 15.89
CA SER A 810 -7.93 26.84 14.75
C SER A 810 -9.40 26.68 15.17
N ILE A 811 -9.64 26.04 16.34
CA ILE A 811 -10.93 25.98 17.04
C ILE A 811 -10.80 26.62 18.43
N ILE A 812 -11.86 27.31 18.87
CA ILE A 812 -11.99 27.91 20.21
C ILE A 812 -12.95 27.06 21.05
N LEU A 813 -12.41 26.24 21.95
CA LEU A 813 -13.18 25.30 22.78
C LEU A 813 -14.23 26.01 23.64
N GLU A 814 -13.92 27.21 24.13
CA GLU A 814 -14.80 28.04 24.96
C GLU A 814 -16.10 28.48 24.25
N SER A 815 -16.22 28.27 22.94
CA SER A 815 -17.45 28.48 22.17
C SER A 815 -18.49 27.37 22.39
N TYR A 816 -18.07 26.21 22.88
CA TYR A 816 -18.85 24.99 23.00
C TYR A 816 -19.17 24.69 24.47
N SER A 817 -20.39 24.26 24.78
CA SER A 817 -20.79 23.93 26.16
C SER A 817 -20.37 22.54 26.62
N PHE A 818 -19.90 21.70 25.69
CA PHE A 818 -19.44 20.33 25.94
C PHE A 818 -18.43 19.96 24.85
N VAL A 819 -17.36 19.29 25.27
CA VAL A 819 -16.32 18.72 24.42
C VAL A 819 -16.25 17.22 24.70
N ASP A 820 -16.37 16.43 23.64
CA ASP A 820 -16.20 14.96 23.63
C ASP A 820 -14.85 14.66 22.97
N LEU A 821 -13.87 14.19 23.75
CA LEU A 821 -12.51 13.92 23.29
C LEU A 821 -12.30 12.41 23.13
N ILE A 822 -12.22 11.99 21.87
CA ILE A 822 -11.95 10.61 21.46
C ILE A 822 -10.44 10.37 21.54
N LEU A 823 -9.99 9.43 22.36
CA LEU A 823 -8.57 9.04 22.47
C LEU A 823 -8.33 7.53 22.28
N GLY A 824 -9.34 6.75 21.89
CA GLY A 824 -9.22 5.34 21.46
C GLY A 824 -8.03 4.55 22.01
N LYS A 825 -7.03 4.30 21.15
CA LYS A 825 -5.73 3.72 21.52
C LYS A 825 -4.57 4.72 21.46
N GLU A 826 -4.86 6.00 21.50
CA GLU A 826 -3.90 7.11 21.47
C GLU A 826 -2.91 7.01 22.64
N ARG A 827 -1.61 7.06 22.33
CA ARG A 827 -0.49 6.99 23.30
C ARG A 827 0.86 7.19 22.62
N GLU A 828 1.81 7.72 23.39
CA GLU A 828 3.13 8.09 22.90
C GLU A 828 3.81 6.90 22.23
N THR A 829 4.18 7.08 20.96
CA THR A 829 4.71 6.03 20.10
C THR A 829 6.13 6.37 19.67
N VAL A 830 7.06 5.46 20.02
CA VAL A 830 8.47 5.50 19.63
C VAL A 830 8.67 5.04 18.18
N TRP A 831 9.80 5.41 17.58
CA TRP A 831 10.20 4.90 16.26
C TRP A 831 10.77 3.48 16.37
N PRO A 832 10.68 2.65 15.31
CA PRO A 832 11.22 1.28 15.30
C PRO A 832 12.70 1.16 15.69
N LYS A 833 13.48 2.22 15.46
CA LYS A 833 14.86 2.39 15.91
C LYS A 833 14.94 3.67 16.74
N GLY A 834 15.47 3.57 17.97
CA GLY A 834 15.45 4.67 18.95
C GLY A 834 16.20 5.95 18.53
N THR A 835 17.04 5.90 17.49
CA THR A 835 17.60 7.12 16.87
C THR A 835 16.54 7.99 16.19
N GLY A 836 15.40 7.42 15.79
CA GLY A 836 14.27 8.14 15.21
C GLY A 836 13.65 9.14 16.20
N ASP A 837 13.47 8.74 17.46
CA ASP A 837 12.94 9.61 18.53
C ASP A 837 13.76 10.90 18.65
N SER A 838 15.10 10.78 18.68
CA SER A 838 16.01 11.92 18.79
C SER A 838 16.06 12.80 17.55
N LEU A 839 15.77 12.26 16.36
CA LEU A 839 15.85 12.97 15.09
C LEU A 839 14.52 13.63 14.68
N ARG A 840 13.39 13.05 15.09
CA ARG A 840 12.05 13.37 14.55
C ARG A 840 10.99 13.62 15.63
N GLY A 841 11.34 13.40 16.90
CA GLY A 841 10.38 13.39 18.00
C GLY A 841 9.53 12.12 18.01
N LYS A 842 9.04 11.75 19.19
CA LYS A 842 7.99 10.73 19.31
C LYS A 842 6.67 11.27 18.76
N GLN A 843 5.72 10.38 18.46
CA GLN A 843 4.44 10.72 17.83
C GLN A 843 3.29 10.27 18.73
N PHE A 844 2.05 10.65 18.39
CA PHE A 844 0.83 10.09 19.01
C PHE A 844 0.71 10.34 20.52
N ASP A 845 1.22 11.49 20.98
CA ASP A 845 1.01 11.94 22.34
C ASP A 845 -0.49 12.22 22.56
N ALA A 846 -1.15 11.51 23.48
CA ALA A 846 -2.57 11.72 23.78
C ALA A 846 -2.85 13.05 24.54
N PHE A 847 -1.83 13.63 25.19
CA PHE A 847 -1.93 14.87 25.95
C PHE A 847 -0.66 15.72 25.84
N PRO A 848 -0.30 16.21 24.65
CA PRO A 848 0.86 17.08 24.47
C PRO A 848 0.66 18.41 25.20
N PRO A 849 1.73 19.16 25.51
CA PRO A 849 1.63 20.39 26.29
C PRO A 849 0.64 21.42 25.73
N ALA A 850 0.47 21.48 24.40
CA ALA A 850 -0.55 22.31 23.75
C ALA A 850 -1.97 21.84 24.11
N MET A 851 -2.26 20.54 24.00
CA MET A 851 -3.57 19.97 24.36
C MET A 851 -3.86 20.15 25.87
N GLN A 852 -2.89 19.90 26.74
CA GLN A 852 -3.04 20.14 28.19
C GLN A 852 -3.38 21.61 28.50
N TYR A 853 -2.77 22.55 27.78
CA TYR A 853 -3.06 23.99 27.92
C TYR A 853 -4.48 24.35 27.44
N ARG A 854 -4.90 23.87 26.26
CA ARG A 854 -6.24 24.14 25.69
C ARG A 854 -7.35 23.59 26.56
N LEU A 855 -7.28 22.31 26.92
CA LEU A 855 -8.25 21.66 27.82
C LEU A 855 -8.25 22.30 29.22
N GLY A 856 -7.07 22.70 29.71
CA GLY A 856 -6.93 23.42 30.97
C GLY A 856 -7.62 24.79 30.96
N SER A 857 -7.45 25.59 29.91
CA SER A 857 -8.14 26.88 29.71
C SER A 857 -9.66 26.71 29.70
N TYR A 858 -10.13 25.80 28.85
CA TYR A 858 -11.55 25.49 28.67
C TYR A 858 -12.21 25.04 29.98
N LEU A 859 -11.61 24.09 30.70
CA LEU A 859 -12.15 23.60 31.97
C LEU A 859 -12.07 24.67 33.07
N LEU A 860 -10.98 25.42 33.21
CA LEU A 860 -10.91 26.50 34.20
C LEU A 860 -11.89 27.66 33.92
N SER A 861 -12.40 27.77 32.69
CA SER A 861 -13.46 28.70 32.28
C SER A 861 -14.88 28.17 32.51
N GLY A 862 -15.04 26.99 33.13
CA GLY A 862 -16.34 26.37 33.45
C GLY A 862 -16.85 25.35 32.43
N GLY A 863 -16.00 24.91 31.50
CA GLY A 863 -16.33 23.94 30.45
C GLY A 863 -16.70 22.55 30.96
N ASN A 864 -17.21 21.72 30.04
CA ASN A 864 -17.53 20.31 30.28
C ASN A 864 -16.76 19.41 29.33
N LEU A 865 -16.00 18.45 29.86
CA LEU A 865 -15.23 17.48 29.07
C LEU A 865 -15.74 16.07 29.34
N PHE A 866 -16.02 15.33 28.28
CA PHE A 866 -15.98 13.87 28.27
C PHE A 866 -14.68 13.43 27.56
N VAL A 867 -13.98 12.45 28.13
CA VAL A 867 -12.79 11.86 27.51
C VAL A 867 -12.77 10.35 27.74
N SER A 868 -12.47 9.58 26.69
CA SER A 868 -12.38 8.12 26.76
C SER A 868 -11.23 7.58 25.92
N GLY A 869 -10.49 6.62 26.48
CA GLY A 869 -9.37 5.96 25.78
C GLY A 869 -8.72 4.89 26.65
N ALA A 870 -7.98 3.97 26.02
CA ALA A 870 -7.37 2.84 26.72
C ALA A 870 -6.19 3.24 27.63
N TYR A 871 -5.53 4.38 27.38
CA TYR A 871 -4.23 4.72 27.98
C TYR A 871 -4.22 6.06 28.77
N LEU A 872 -5.39 6.59 29.15
CA LEU A 872 -5.50 7.92 29.77
C LEU A 872 -4.59 8.13 30.99
N GLY A 873 -4.43 7.10 31.83
CA GLY A 873 -3.66 7.20 33.06
C GLY A 873 -2.21 6.79 32.89
N SER A 874 -1.97 5.68 32.20
CA SER A 874 -0.64 5.19 31.89
C SER A 874 0.17 6.22 31.09
N GLU A 875 -0.43 6.95 30.15
CA GLU A 875 0.26 7.98 29.38
C GLU A 875 0.70 9.17 30.26
N LEU A 876 -0.23 9.79 31.00
CA LEU A 876 0.06 10.96 31.83
C LEU A 876 0.97 10.67 33.04
N PHE A 877 0.95 9.44 33.58
CA PHE A 877 1.72 9.10 34.78
C PHE A 877 3.05 8.37 34.49
N SER A 878 3.20 7.64 33.38
CA SER A 878 4.45 6.90 33.08
C SER A 878 5.62 7.82 32.75
N ARG A 879 5.36 9.02 32.22
CA ARG A 879 6.37 10.05 31.93
C ARG A 879 7.14 10.53 33.17
N ARG A 880 6.53 10.39 34.36
CA ARG A 880 7.04 10.89 35.65
C ARG A 880 7.33 12.40 35.70
N ASP A 881 6.90 13.15 34.70
CA ASP A 881 7.01 14.61 34.71
C ASP A 881 5.94 15.23 35.62
N SER A 882 6.27 16.36 36.24
CA SER A 882 5.38 16.99 37.22
C SER A 882 4.23 17.77 36.60
N MET A 883 4.24 18.03 35.29
CA MET A 883 3.21 18.79 34.59
C MET A 883 2.03 17.88 34.19
N SER A 884 2.30 16.77 33.49
CA SER A 884 1.29 15.78 33.08
C SER A 884 0.59 15.14 34.29
N ILE A 885 1.35 14.79 35.34
CA ILE A 885 0.79 14.27 36.60
C ILE A 885 -0.09 15.33 37.31
N LYS A 886 0.29 16.61 37.25
CA LYS A 886 -0.51 17.71 37.82
C LYS A 886 -1.76 17.97 36.98
N PHE A 887 -1.67 17.90 35.65
CA PHE A 887 -2.82 18.00 34.74
C PHE A 887 -3.84 16.89 35.04
N ALA A 888 -3.41 15.63 35.12
CA ALA A 888 -4.28 14.51 35.47
C ALA A 888 -4.98 14.70 36.82
N ARG A 889 -4.24 15.12 37.87
CA ARG A 889 -4.78 15.25 39.23
C ARG A 889 -5.61 16.51 39.48
N SER A 890 -5.24 17.63 38.86
CA SER A 890 -5.81 18.95 39.15
C SER A 890 -6.78 19.46 38.07
N VAL A 891 -6.71 18.93 36.85
CA VAL A 891 -7.58 19.29 35.72
C VAL A 891 -8.52 18.14 35.36
N LEU A 892 -7.99 16.94 35.06
CA LEU A 892 -8.83 15.77 34.75
C LEU A 892 -9.38 15.04 36.00
N ARG A 893 -8.91 15.42 37.20
CA ARG A 893 -9.40 14.96 38.50
C ARG A 893 -9.33 13.44 38.72
N PHE A 894 -8.24 12.80 38.31
CA PHE A 894 -8.03 11.37 38.56
C PHE A 894 -6.59 11.00 38.99
N ASN A 895 -6.44 9.78 39.49
CA ASN A 895 -5.17 9.10 39.71
C ASN A 895 -5.15 7.80 38.89
N TRP A 896 -4.02 7.50 38.25
CA TRP A 896 -3.79 6.19 37.64
C TRP A 896 -3.56 5.13 38.73
N ALA A 897 -4.15 3.94 38.56
CA ALA A 897 -3.97 2.80 39.46
C ALA A 897 -3.15 1.67 38.81
N THR A 898 -3.53 1.24 37.62
CA THR A 898 -2.81 0.23 36.81
C THR A 898 -3.27 0.31 35.36
N SER A 899 -2.43 -0.13 34.41
CA SER A 899 -2.88 -0.54 33.08
C SER A 899 -3.37 -2.00 33.10
N HIS A 900 -3.87 -2.51 31.96
CA HIS A 900 -4.37 -3.89 31.83
C HIS A 900 -5.52 -4.23 32.80
N ALA A 901 -6.40 -3.26 33.01
CA ALA A 901 -7.45 -3.30 34.03
C ALA A 901 -8.64 -4.22 33.71
N SER A 902 -8.80 -4.65 32.45
CA SER A 902 -9.78 -5.67 32.08
C SER A 902 -9.32 -6.45 30.86
N ARG A 903 -9.64 -7.76 30.84
CA ARG A 903 -9.55 -8.62 29.65
C ARG A 903 -10.92 -9.03 29.12
N ALA A 904 -11.96 -9.02 29.96
CA ALA A 904 -13.32 -9.43 29.60
C ALA A 904 -14.14 -8.34 28.89
N GLY A 905 -13.67 -7.08 28.87
CA GLY A 905 -14.37 -5.97 28.20
C GLY A 905 -15.61 -5.46 28.94
N ARG A 906 -15.82 -5.85 30.20
CA ARG A 906 -17.09 -5.66 30.93
C ARG A 906 -17.01 -4.57 31.99
N VAL A 907 -17.92 -3.60 31.93
CA VAL A 907 -18.03 -2.49 32.89
C VAL A 907 -19.44 -2.24 33.39
N HIS A 908 -19.57 -1.65 34.57
CA HIS A 908 -20.87 -1.28 35.16
C HIS A 908 -20.77 0.03 35.98
N SER A 909 -21.89 0.72 36.18
CA SER A 909 -21.97 1.93 37.00
C SER A 909 -22.07 1.62 38.50
N VAL A 910 -21.45 2.45 39.34
CA VAL A 910 -21.44 2.31 40.81
C VAL A 910 -21.87 3.56 41.58
N ASP A 911 -22.05 4.70 40.90
CA ASP A 911 -22.56 5.94 41.51
C ASP A 911 -24.06 6.12 41.17
N PRO A 912 -24.97 6.30 42.16
CA PRO A 912 -26.39 6.53 41.89
C PRO A 912 -26.70 7.78 41.06
N SER A 913 -25.81 8.77 41.05
CA SER A 913 -25.91 9.96 40.20
C SER A 913 -25.46 9.71 38.75
N PHE A 914 -24.80 8.58 38.49
CA PHE A 914 -24.39 8.10 37.18
C PHE A 914 -25.07 6.75 36.90
N SER A 915 -26.41 6.71 36.94
CA SER A 915 -27.13 5.46 36.73
C SER A 915 -27.10 5.06 35.26
N LEU A 916 -26.44 3.94 34.97
CA LEU A 916 -26.92 3.02 33.95
C LEU A 916 -28.05 2.18 34.58
N SER A 917 -28.85 1.47 33.78
CA SER A 917 -29.63 0.33 34.28
C SER A 917 -28.68 -0.75 34.86
N LYS A 918 -29.18 -1.83 35.46
CA LYS A 918 -28.35 -2.93 36.01
C LYS A 918 -27.55 -3.74 34.93
N ASP A 919 -27.42 -3.18 33.73
CA ASP A 919 -26.81 -3.79 32.58
C ASP A 919 -25.29 -3.61 32.62
N THR A 920 -24.55 -4.68 32.35
CA THR A 920 -23.11 -4.59 32.09
C THR A 920 -22.89 -4.10 30.66
N LEU A 921 -22.09 -3.06 30.45
CA LEU A 921 -21.66 -2.66 29.12
C LEU A 921 -20.49 -3.54 28.65
N LEU A 922 -20.38 -3.75 27.33
CA LEU A 922 -19.34 -4.58 26.71
C LEU A 922 -18.57 -3.80 25.64
N PHE A 923 -17.26 -3.62 25.86
CA PHE A 923 -16.31 -3.14 24.85
C PHE A 923 -15.47 -4.28 24.28
N ASN A 924 -14.98 -4.12 23.05
CA ASN A 924 -14.26 -5.17 22.34
C ASN A 924 -12.83 -5.41 22.87
N THR A 925 -12.57 -6.65 23.29
CA THR A 925 -11.23 -7.14 23.68
C THR A 925 -10.76 -8.32 22.80
N THR A 926 -11.43 -8.55 21.68
CA THR A 926 -11.18 -9.65 20.72
C THR A 926 -10.85 -9.15 19.31
N PHE A 927 -10.33 -10.03 18.45
CA PHE A 927 -10.16 -9.71 17.02
C PHE A 927 -11.52 -9.68 16.33
N ASP A 928 -11.80 -8.60 15.60
CA ASP A 928 -13.07 -8.35 14.92
C ASP A 928 -12.83 -7.55 13.62
N LEU A 929 -13.82 -7.55 12.71
CA LEU A 929 -13.75 -6.92 11.39
C LEU A 929 -14.04 -5.41 11.43
N ASP A 930 -14.86 -4.98 12.38
CA ASP A 930 -15.41 -3.62 12.51
C ASP A 930 -14.94 -2.92 13.79
N PHE A 931 -14.64 -3.67 14.85
CA PHE A 931 -14.15 -3.14 16.14
C PHE A 931 -12.67 -3.46 16.36
N TYR A 932 -11.83 -2.45 16.57
CA TYR A 932 -10.45 -2.69 16.98
C TYR A 932 -10.39 -3.30 18.40
N LEU A 933 -9.32 -4.05 18.67
CA LEU A 933 -9.10 -4.75 19.93
C LEU A 933 -8.52 -3.80 20.99
N VAL A 934 -9.12 -3.75 22.18
CA VAL A 934 -8.59 -3.03 23.37
C VAL A 934 -7.87 -4.01 24.31
N GLU A 935 -6.55 -4.12 24.20
CA GLU A 935 -5.76 -5.11 24.96
C GLU A 935 -5.48 -4.75 26.42
N SER A 936 -5.28 -3.47 26.71
CA SER A 936 -4.64 -3.02 27.96
C SER A 936 -5.29 -1.76 28.56
N PRO A 937 -6.62 -1.72 28.75
CA PRO A 937 -7.33 -0.53 29.23
C PRO A 937 -6.87 -0.12 30.64
N ASP A 938 -6.98 1.15 30.98
CA ASP A 938 -6.50 1.70 32.25
C ASP A 938 -7.53 1.62 33.38
N ALA A 939 -7.03 1.43 34.59
CA ALA A 939 -7.76 1.66 35.83
C ALA A 939 -7.46 3.08 36.34
N ILE A 940 -8.51 3.88 36.47
CA ILE A 940 -8.45 5.24 37.00
C ILE A 940 -9.32 5.37 38.26
N THR A 941 -8.77 6.07 39.25
CA THR A 941 -9.38 6.26 40.57
C THR A 941 -9.58 7.75 40.86
N PRO A 942 -10.53 8.11 41.74
CA PRO A 942 -10.81 9.51 42.02
C PRO A 942 -9.60 10.32 42.51
N GLY A 943 -9.62 11.62 42.21
CA GLY A 943 -8.58 12.58 42.54
C GLY A 943 -9.16 14.00 42.60
N GLY A 944 -8.65 14.84 43.51
CA GLY A 944 -9.08 16.24 43.58
C GLY A 944 -10.58 16.48 43.82
N GLY A 945 -11.31 15.50 44.36
CA GLY A 945 -12.75 15.61 44.68
C GLY A 945 -13.72 15.11 43.62
N SER A 946 -13.27 14.28 42.66
CA SER A 946 -14.14 13.45 41.81
C SER A 946 -14.72 12.25 42.57
N THR A 947 -15.66 11.55 41.94
CA THR A 947 -16.26 10.28 42.40
C THR A 947 -15.94 9.15 41.42
N GLN A 948 -15.99 7.89 41.89
CA GLN A 948 -15.90 6.72 41.01
C GLN A 948 -17.30 6.44 40.48
N ILE A 949 -17.50 6.56 39.17
CA ILE A 949 -18.81 6.37 38.53
C ILE A 949 -18.95 4.98 37.92
N MET A 950 -17.85 4.34 37.49
CA MET A 950 -17.85 3.03 36.83
C MET A 950 -16.71 2.12 37.29
N ARG A 951 -16.92 0.80 37.23
CA ARG A 951 -15.94 -0.26 37.53
C ARG A 951 -15.92 -1.36 36.47
N TYR A 952 -14.76 -1.99 36.30
CA TYR A 952 -14.62 -3.23 35.53
C TYR A 952 -15.22 -4.40 36.31
N SER A 953 -16.14 -5.14 35.69
CA SER A 953 -16.92 -6.19 36.36
C SER A 953 -16.14 -7.47 36.69
N GLU A 954 -14.90 -7.61 36.21
CA GLU A 954 -14.07 -8.80 36.47
C GLU A 954 -13.26 -8.71 37.77
N ASN A 955 -12.96 -7.50 38.25
CA ASN A 955 -12.02 -7.25 39.36
C ASN A 955 -12.35 -6.00 40.21
N GLU A 956 -13.46 -5.30 39.92
CA GLU A 956 -13.89 -4.08 40.59
C GLU A 956 -12.91 -2.89 40.51
N PHE A 957 -11.95 -2.92 39.57
CA PHE A 957 -11.05 -1.77 39.34
C PHE A 957 -11.82 -0.59 38.74
N GLY A 958 -11.37 0.63 39.01
CA GLY A 958 -12.04 1.85 38.58
C GLY A 958 -11.97 2.04 37.06
N ALA A 959 -13.10 1.94 36.37
CA ALA A 959 -13.20 2.09 34.91
C ALA A 959 -13.53 3.53 34.48
N GLY A 960 -14.13 4.31 35.37
CA GLY A 960 -14.51 5.69 35.07
C GLY A 960 -14.72 6.55 36.32
N ILE A 961 -14.42 7.84 36.18
CA ILE A 961 -14.58 8.86 37.23
C ILE A 961 -15.42 10.03 36.73
N GLY A 962 -16.12 10.70 37.66
CA GLY A 962 -16.90 11.90 37.39
C GLY A 962 -16.50 13.05 38.32
N TYR A 963 -16.41 14.27 37.80
CA TYR A 963 -16.21 15.50 38.54
C TYR A 963 -17.24 16.56 38.13
N ARG A 964 -17.87 17.20 39.13
CA ARG A 964 -18.83 18.27 38.90
C ARG A 964 -18.78 19.33 40.00
N LYS A 965 -18.05 20.43 39.77
CA LYS A 965 -18.01 21.61 40.66
C LYS A 965 -17.85 22.90 39.85
N GLU A 966 -16.64 23.47 39.81
CA GLU A 966 -16.33 24.69 39.05
C GLU A 966 -16.39 24.42 37.54
N TYR A 967 -16.19 23.16 37.15
CA TYR A 967 -16.32 22.63 35.79
C TYR A 967 -16.77 21.16 35.84
N GLY A 968 -17.00 20.57 34.66
CA GLY A 968 -17.38 19.16 34.50
C GLY A 968 -16.31 18.31 33.82
N VAL A 969 -15.99 17.14 34.38
CA VAL A 969 -15.20 16.10 33.70
C VAL A 969 -15.84 14.73 33.91
N VAL A 970 -16.00 13.96 32.84
CA VAL A 970 -16.12 12.50 32.91
C VAL A 970 -14.94 11.90 32.14
N ALA A 971 -14.20 10.99 32.78
CA ALA A 971 -13.11 10.26 32.15
C ALA A 971 -13.33 8.75 32.27
N LEU A 972 -13.11 8.01 31.17
CA LEU A 972 -13.22 6.55 31.08
C LEU A 972 -11.88 5.93 30.65
N GLY A 973 -11.40 4.93 31.39
CA GLY A 973 -10.16 4.21 31.09
C GLY A 973 -10.28 3.15 29.97
N PHE A 974 -11.41 3.13 29.28
CA PHE A 974 -11.68 2.33 28.10
C PHE A 974 -12.30 3.23 27.01
N PRO A 975 -12.13 2.93 25.72
CA PRO A 975 -12.71 3.72 24.63
C PRO A 975 -14.23 3.58 24.55
N PHE A 976 -14.94 4.65 24.23
CA PHE A 976 -16.40 4.65 24.07
C PHE A 976 -16.83 4.03 22.75
N GLU A 977 -16.09 4.34 21.68
CA GLU A 977 -16.28 3.85 20.33
C GLU A 977 -16.10 2.32 20.21
N SER A 978 -15.36 1.69 21.12
CA SER A 978 -15.15 0.24 21.16
C SER A 978 -16.26 -0.55 21.89
N LEU A 979 -17.25 0.12 22.49
CA LEU A 979 -18.48 -0.52 22.96
C LEU A 979 -19.22 -1.12 21.75
N ILE A 980 -19.57 -2.40 21.81
CA ILE A 980 -20.06 -3.14 20.63
C ILE A 980 -21.52 -2.78 20.30
N ASP A 981 -22.35 -2.57 21.32
CA ASP A 981 -23.79 -2.33 21.17
C ASP A 981 -24.14 -0.83 21.11
N THR A 982 -24.89 -0.42 20.08
CA THR A 982 -25.29 0.99 19.88
C THR A 982 -26.19 1.53 21.00
N ILE A 983 -27.11 0.71 21.52
CA ILE A 983 -28.04 1.13 22.58
C ILE A 983 -27.27 1.31 23.90
N GLN A 984 -26.24 0.50 24.14
CA GLN A 984 -25.31 0.70 25.27
C GLN A 984 -24.52 2.01 25.15
N ARG A 985 -24.01 2.34 23.96
CA ARG A 985 -23.36 3.64 23.68
C ARG A 985 -24.31 4.82 23.93
N GLU A 986 -25.51 4.78 23.36
CA GLU A 986 -26.54 5.81 23.54
C GLU A 986 -26.90 6.03 25.01
N ARG A 987 -27.11 4.94 25.78
CA ARG A 987 -27.39 5.03 27.22
C ARG A 987 -26.24 5.63 28.01
N LEU A 988 -25.00 5.19 27.75
CA LEU A 988 -23.81 5.71 28.44
C LEU A 988 -23.61 7.20 28.17
N MET A 989 -23.75 7.64 26.91
CA MET A 989 -23.70 9.06 26.56
C MET A 989 -24.80 9.85 27.30
N GLY A 990 -26.00 9.29 27.43
CA GLY A 990 -27.09 9.89 28.22
C GLY A 990 -26.70 10.13 29.69
N SER A 991 -26.13 9.12 30.35
CA SER A 991 -25.63 9.23 31.73
C SER A 991 -24.51 10.27 31.86
N ILE A 992 -23.60 10.37 30.87
CA ILE A 992 -22.53 11.38 30.81
C ILE A 992 -23.11 12.79 30.70
N LEU A 993 -24.00 13.03 29.75
CA LEU A 993 -24.63 14.33 29.50
C LEU A 993 -25.49 14.78 30.70
N GLN A 994 -26.17 13.84 31.36
CA GLN A 994 -26.93 14.11 32.59
C GLN A 994 -26.02 14.48 33.76
N TYR A 995 -24.96 13.70 34.02
CA TYR A 995 -24.01 13.97 35.10
C TYR A 995 -23.30 15.33 34.94
N LEU A 996 -22.99 15.70 33.70
CA LEU A 996 -22.38 16.98 33.34
C LEU A 996 -23.40 18.13 33.18
N ASN A 997 -24.69 17.91 33.46
CA ASN A 997 -25.79 18.87 33.31
C ASN A 997 -25.87 19.53 31.91
N VAL A 998 -25.44 18.85 30.84
CA VAL A 998 -25.43 19.39 29.47
C VAL A 998 -26.86 19.57 28.95
N LEU A 999 -27.74 18.58 29.21
CA LEU A 999 -29.13 18.59 28.73
C LEU A 999 -29.96 19.75 29.34
N ASN A 1000 -29.64 20.18 30.56
CA ASN A 1000 -30.38 21.21 31.29
C ASN A 1000 -30.25 22.62 30.69
N TYR A 1001 -29.29 22.85 29.77
CA TYR A 1001 -29.11 24.12 29.07
C TYR A 1001 -30.03 24.30 27.84
N THR A 1002 -30.87 23.33 27.50
CA THR A 1002 -31.78 23.40 26.33
C THR A 1002 -33.13 24.09 26.59
N SER A 1003 -33.34 24.65 27.79
CA SER A 1003 -34.66 25.12 28.25
C SER A 1003 -34.72 26.58 28.72
N HIS A 1004 -33.77 27.43 28.27
CA HIS A 1004 -33.73 28.88 28.53
C HIS A 1004 -33.42 29.69 27.28
#